data_AF-A0A8H4TP81-F1
#
_entry.id   AF-A0A8H4TP81-F1
#
_cell.length_a   1.000
_cell.length_b   1.000
_cell.length_c   1.000
_cell.angle_alpha   90.00
_cell.angle_beta   90.00
_cell.angle_gamma   90.00
#
_symmetry.space_group_name_H-M   'P 1'
#
loop_
_entity.id
_entity.type
_entity.pdbx_description
1 polymer ?
#
loop_
_entity_poly.entity_id
_entity_poly.type
_entity_poly.pdbx_seq_one_letter_code
_entity_poly.pdbx_strand_id
1 'polypeptide(L)'
;MTERTAVGLPAGPSSGPLTDAQWQVMMAIMDTIIAPCPESAIPASQKTALLTNCDDSTLKAFLHEKPSDMPLFQEILERLLANLHADKLSAIGTVCSLLGNRAGALPLTGYLTLFCDLSIQDRTLVLNSWQTSSLATFRVLFKQLSIIGKHVYLRSSSLFNEVVGFPSTPVGWHPVESYPFEFIEFHNSETHVQLDTDVVIVGSGCGAGVVARTMAMAGHRVLVVDKGQHFETSSLPLDQSAGYFHLFEQGGLVSSEDGSISTLAGSCFGGGGTVNWSACLQPQNTVRDEWADKRGLGFFKSAKFQEHLDSVCERMGVSSEPINHNHGNSVLLEGGRKLGYSAKQVPQNTGHGEHQDGYCSLGCWKGQKQGPVNGWLPDAARCGAKFISGFYVNRVLFKKHGGKNVASGVTGTWRSRDGSGASARTVTISAKRVVISAGSLCSPIILKNSGLKNKHIGRNLHLHPTSFVSAVFEQETRPWEGGILTSVVSSFDNVDGHGHGVRLERTSMLASLPNNQRLNWTSGSDYKATIAKYRNTEIYIAITRDRDSGQVIADPVNGTPRLVYTPSKFDASNNMKGMLGLAKILYVQGALEIHPILPGLEPFIREPETLANGVDSHSGITDSRFSQWLKKMEAHGNKTPDTPYGSAHQMGTCRMSTKESDGVVDEFGRVWGCENLIVADASVFPSASGVNPMITTMAISEHIALAMAEELARDTQERPRL
;
A
#
# COMPACT_ATOMS: atom_id res chain seq x y z
N MET A 1 26.15 -3.61 -22.43
CA MET A 1 24.94 -3.78 -21.60
C MET A 1 24.53 -2.40 -21.16
N THR A 2 23.34 -1.93 -21.51
CA THR A 2 22.81 -0.65 -21.02
C THR A 2 22.47 -0.82 -19.54
N GLU A 3 23.15 -0.08 -18.66
CA GLU A 3 22.88 -0.10 -17.23
C GLU A 3 21.50 0.52 -16.92
N ARG A 4 20.79 -0.04 -15.94
CA ARG A 4 19.54 0.54 -15.42
C ARG A 4 19.83 1.96 -14.93
N THR A 5 19.07 2.95 -15.41
CA THR A 5 19.20 4.33 -14.92
C THR A 5 18.89 4.36 -13.42
N ALA A 6 19.92 4.60 -12.60
CA ALA A 6 19.76 4.65 -11.15
C ALA A 6 18.99 5.91 -10.74
N VAL A 7 17.86 5.72 -10.06
CA VAL A 7 17.11 6.82 -9.42
C VAL A 7 17.53 6.89 -7.96
N GLY A 8 18.22 7.96 -7.58
CA GLY A 8 18.67 8.19 -6.21
C GLY A 8 17.54 8.58 -5.26
N LEU A 9 17.86 8.62 -3.96
CA LEU A 9 16.98 9.18 -2.94
C LEU A 9 16.60 10.63 -3.28
N PRO A 10 15.38 11.08 -2.97
CA PRO A 10 15.06 12.50 -3.07
C PRO A 10 15.95 13.33 -2.14
N ALA A 11 16.03 14.64 -2.39
CA ALA A 11 16.75 15.56 -1.53
C ALA A 11 16.33 15.38 -0.06
N GLY A 12 17.31 15.47 0.86
CA GLY A 12 17.07 15.39 2.29
C GLY A 12 16.22 16.57 2.80
N PRO A 13 15.68 16.47 4.03
CA PRO A 13 14.96 17.58 4.63
C PRO A 13 15.89 18.79 4.83
N SER A 14 15.34 20.01 4.76
CA SER A 14 16.11 21.25 4.94
C SER A 14 16.61 21.47 6.37
N SER A 15 16.04 20.75 7.34
CA SER A 15 16.40 20.77 8.75
C SER A 15 16.21 19.39 9.36
N GLY A 16 17.11 18.98 10.26
CA GLY A 16 17.03 17.69 10.93
C GLY A 16 15.73 17.53 11.73
N PRO A 17 15.06 16.36 11.67
CA PRO A 17 13.79 16.11 12.35
C PRO A 17 13.93 15.94 13.87
N LEU A 18 15.15 15.72 14.36
CA LEU A 18 15.49 15.51 15.77
C LEU A 18 16.77 16.29 16.11
N THR A 19 16.93 16.66 17.37
CA THR A 19 18.20 17.20 17.90
C THR A 19 19.26 16.10 18.03
N ASP A 20 20.54 16.45 18.10
CA ASP A 20 21.65 15.48 18.22
C ASP A 20 21.47 14.52 19.40
N ALA A 21 21.03 15.02 20.56
CA ALA A 21 20.78 14.20 21.74
C ALA A 21 19.61 13.22 21.54
N GLN A 22 18.53 13.67 20.88
CA GLN A 22 17.41 12.80 20.52
C GLN A 22 17.83 11.76 19.48
N TRP A 23 18.71 12.12 18.54
CA TRP A 23 19.24 11.21 17.53
C TRP A 23 20.06 10.08 18.15
N GLN A 24 20.91 10.38 19.13
CA GLN A 24 21.67 9.35 19.87
C GLN A 24 20.76 8.32 20.54
N VAL A 25 19.67 8.77 21.17
CA VAL A 25 18.67 7.88 21.78
C VAL A 25 17.92 7.08 20.72
N MET A 26 17.53 7.73 19.62
CA MET A 26 16.85 7.06 18.50
C MET A 26 17.71 5.93 17.94
N MET A 27 19.00 6.17 17.69
CA MET A 27 19.92 5.14 17.19
C MET A 27 20.16 4.03 18.22
N ALA A 28 20.21 4.34 19.52
CA ALA A 28 20.27 3.31 20.56
C ALA A 28 19.03 2.39 20.55
N ILE A 29 17.84 2.93 20.27
CA ILE A 29 16.61 2.15 20.09
C ILE A 29 16.71 1.29 18.83
N MET A 30 17.16 1.85 17.71
CA MET A 30 17.29 1.12 16.44
C MET A 30 18.31 -0.03 16.56
N ASP A 31 19.45 0.20 17.20
CA ASP A 31 20.45 -0.83 17.51
C ASP A 31 19.90 -1.94 18.43
N THR A 32 18.91 -1.63 19.26
CA THR A 32 18.24 -2.64 20.09
C THR A 32 17.27 -3.47 19.24
N ILE A 33 16.51 -2.83 18.35
CA ILE A 33 15.56 -3.49 17.45
C ILE A 33 16.30 -4.40 16.45
N ILE A 34 17.46 -3.97 15.96
CA ILE A 34 18.33 -4.68 15.01
C ILE A 34 19.71 -4.86 15.65
N ALA A 35 19.77 -5.77 16.62
CA ALA A 35 20.98 -6.03 17.38
C ALA A 35 21.93 -7.01 16.65
N PRO A 36 23.24 -6.96 16.95
CA PRO A 36 24.17 -8.01 16.58
C PRO A 36 23.66 -9.39 17.05
N CYS A 37 23.82 -10.39 16.20
CA CYS A 37 23.34 -11.75 16.44
C CYS A 37 24.54 -12.70 16.60
N PRO A 38 24.66 -13.45 17.71
CA PRO A 38 25.73 -14.42 17.86
C PRO A 38 25.54 -15.57 16.86
N GLU A 39 26.64 -16.09 16.29
CA GLU A 39 26.57 -17.20 15.33
C GLU A 39 25.85 -18.43 15.88
N SER A 40 25.93 -18.66 17.19
CA SER A 40 25.24 -19.77 17.86
C SER A 40 23.71 -19.67 17.81
N ALA A 41 23.15 -18.50 17.51
CA ALA A 41 21.70 -18.32 17.32
C ALA A 41 21.23 -18.75 15.93
N ILE A 42 22.14 -19.01 14.98
CA ILE A 42 21.83 -19.53 13.65
C ILE A 42 22.04 -21.05 13.65
N PRO A 43 20.99 -21.86 13.42
CA PRO A 43 21.13 -23.32 13.32
C PRO A 43 22.16 -23.74 12.27
N ALA A 44 22.90 -24.82 12.51
CA ALA A 44 23.98 -25.27 11.62
C ALA A 44 23.51 -25.56 10.18
N SER A 45 22.31 -26.13 10.03
CA SER A 45 21.68 -26.37 8.72
C SER A 45 21.41 -25.04 7.98
N GLN A 46 20.88 -24.04 8.70
CA GLN A 46 20.65 -22.71 8.15
C GLN A 46 21.96 -22.01 7.81
N LYS A 47 22.99 -22.08 8.67
CA LYS A 47 24.32 -21.52 8.39
C LYS A 47 24.90 -22.12 7.11
N THR A 48 24.81 -23.44 6.94
CA THR A 48 25.27 -24.15 5.74
C THR A 48 24.53 -23.66 4.50
N ALA A 49 23.21 -23.48 4.58
CA ALA A 49 22.41 -22.96 3.47
C ALA A 49 22.80 -21.51 3.10
N LEU A 50 23.04 -20.64 4.07
CA LEU A 50 23.45 -19.25 3.84
C LEU A 50 24.84 -19.14 3.17
N LEU A 51 25.77 -20.01 3.57
CA LEU A 51 27.13 -20.07 2.99
C LEU A 51 27.16 -20.59 1.55
N THR A 52 26.02 -21.01 0.99
CA THR A 52 25.93 -21.26 -0.47
C THR A 52 25.81 -19.97 -1.28
N ASN A 53 25.40 -18.86 -0.65
CA ASN A 53 25.19 -17.56 -1.31
C ASN A 53 26.32 -16.56 -1.08
N CYS A 54 27.00 -16.65 0.07
CA CYS A 54 28.03 -15.71 0.50
C CYS A 54 29.16 -16.44 1.22
N ASP A 55 30.30 -15.76 1.43
CA ASP A 55 31.37 -16.31 2.24
C ASP A 55 31.12 -16.13 3.76
N ASP A 56 31.90 -16.85 4.58
CA ASP A 56 31.76 -16.80 6.04
C ASP A 56 32.08 -15.40 6.63
N SER A 57 32.86 -14.58 5.92
CA SER A 57 33.18 -13.22 6.34
C SER A 57 31.99 -12.27 6.12
N THR A 58 31.29 -12.35 4.99
CA THR A 58 30.04 -11.63 4.71
C THR A 58 28.97 -12.03 5.71
N LEU A 59 28.80 -13.33 5.98
CA LEU A 59 27.81 -13.79 6.96
C LEU A 59 28.10 -13.23 8.36
N LYS A 60 29.37 -13.26 8.80
CA LYS A 60 29.78 -12.67 10.08
C LYS A 60 29.53 -11.16 10.11
N ALA A 61 29.83 -10.45 9.02
CA ALA A 61 29.58 -9.01 8.92
C ALA A 61 28.08 -8.69 9.05
N PHE A 62 27.21 -9.42 8.34
CA PHE A 62 25.76 -9.29 8.47
C PHE A 62 25.28 -9.53 9.90
N LEU A 63 25.80 -10.57 10.55
CA LEU A 63 25.43 -10.90 11.93
C LEU A 63 25.82 -9.78 12.91
N HIS A 64 26.96 -9.12 12.70
CA HIS A 64 27.44 -8.00 13.54
C HIS A 64 26.87 -6.63 13.15
N GLU A 65 26.28 -6.49 11.95
CA GLU A 65 25.75 -5.21 11.44
C GLU A 65 24.73 -4.58 12.40
N LYS A 66 24.80 -3.27 12.60
CA LYS A 66 23.82 -2.53 13.40
C LYS A 66 23.51 -1.17 12.77
N PRO A 67 22.29 -0.64 12.96
CA PRO A 67 21.85 0.63 12.38
C PRO A 67 22.79 1.83 12.59
N SER A 68 23.40 1.98 13.77
CA SER A 68 24.28 3.12 14.06
C SER A 68 25.52 3.20 13.17
N ASP A 69 25.96 2.07 12.60
CA ASP A 69 27.14 2.01 11.72
C ASP A 69 26.77 2.18 10.23
N MET A 70 25.48 2.38 9.90
CA MET A 70 24.96 2.39 8.54
C MET A 70 24.54 3.82 8.11
N PRO A 71 25.34 4.53 7.29
CA PRO A 71 24.98 5.88 6.83
C PRO A 71 23.65 5.92 6.07
N LEU A 72 23.41 4.95 5.18
CA LEU A 72 22.16 4.86 4.42
C LEU A 72 20.93 4.61 5.32
N PHE A 73 21.08 3.89 6.43
CA PHE A 73 20.01 3.72 7.40
C PHE A 73 19.60 5.08 7.98
N GLN A 74 20.58 5.87 8.41
CA GLN A 74 20.36 7.20 9.00
C GLN A 74 19.68 8.13 8.00
N GLU A 75 20.15 8.16 6.75
CA GLU A 75 19.58 8.97 5.67
C GLU A 75 18.12 8.63 5.34
N ILE A 76 17.76 7.35 5.34
CA ILE A 76 16.38 6.90 5.09
C ILE A 76 15.51 7.21 6.31
N LEU A 77 16.01 6.96 7.53
CA LEU A 77 15.27 7.25 8.75
C LEU A 77 14.95 8.75 8.87
N GLU A 78 15.92 9.61 8.58
CA GLU A 78 15.74 11.06 8.62
C GLU A 78 14.60 11.51 7.69
N ARG A 79 14.59 11.03 6.44
CA ARG A 79 13.53 11.33 5.46
C ARG A 79 12.18 10.78 5.86
N LEU A 80 12.12 9.61 6.50
CA LEU A 80 10.87 9.06 7.01
C LEU A 80 10.32 9.90 8.15
N LEU A 81 11.16 10.26 9.12
CA LEU A 81 10.75 11.09 10.26
C LEU A 81 10.30 12.49 9.82
N ALA A 82 10.97 13.08 8.84
CA ALA A 82 10.60 14.39 8.27
C ALA A 82 9.25 14.37 7.53
N ASN A 83 8.78 13.19 7.08
CA ASN A 83 7.48 13.02 6.43
C ASN A 83 6.32 12.75 7.41
N LEU A 84 6.60 12.59 8.70
CA LEU A 84 5.55 12.38 9.71
C LEU A 84 4.81 13.69 10.01
N HIS A 85 3.56 13.55 10.45
CA HIS A 85 2.80 14.69 10.99
C HIS A 85 3.52 15.29 12.21
N ALA A 86 3.47 16.61 12.34
CA ALA A 86 4.24 17.36 13.34
C ALA A 86 3.98 16.90 14.80
N ASP A 87 2.74 16.52 15.12
CA ASP A 87 2.39 15.99 16.44
C ASP A 87 3.02 14.61 16.70
N LYS A 88 3.09 13.73 15.69
CA LYS A 88 3.73 12.42 15.81
C LYS A 88 5.25 12.56 15.95
N LEU A 89 5.86 13.44 15.16
CA LEU A 89 7.30 13.73 15.26
C LEU A 89 7.65 14.33 16.64
N SER A 90 6.85 15.28 17.12
CA SER A 90 7.00 15.87 18.44
C SER A 90 6.88 14.84 19.57
N ALA A 91 5.93 13.89 19.46
CA ALA A 91 5.79 12.79 20.41
C ALA A 91 7.04 11.89 20.45
N ILE A 92 7.59 11.53 19.29
CA ILE A 92 8.84 10.77 19.19
C ILE A 92 10.00 11.55 19.82
N GLY A 93 10.14 12.84 19.49
CA GLY A 93 11.17 13.70 20.07
C GLY A 93 11.06 13.81 21.60
N THR A 94 9.85 13.92 22.13
CA THR A 94 9.59 13.95 23.57
C THR A 94 10.03 12.66 24.26
N VAL A 95 9.67 11.50 23.69
CA VAL A 95 10.12 10.19 24.20
C VAL A 95 11.65 10.11 24.20
N CYS A 96 12.30 10.49 23.10
CA CYS A 96 13.76 10.45 23.00
C CYS A 96 14.41 11.38 24.06
N SER A 97 13.88 12.59 24.25
CA SER A 97 14.36 13.52 25.27
C SER A 97 14.21 12.97 26.70
N LEU A 98 13.09 12.30 27.00
CA LEU A 98 12.86 11.70 28.32
C LEU A 98 13.82 10.54 28.59
N LEU A 99 14.09 9.68 27.61
CA LEU A 99 15.05 8.58 27.72
C LEU A 99 16.50 9.05 27.82
N GLY A 100 16.80 10.23 27.26
CA GLY A 100 18.09 10.92 27.38
C GLY A 100 18.28 11.70 28.69
N ASN A 101 17.27 11.73 29.58
CA ASN A 101 17.34 12.43 30.86
C ASN A 101 17.11 11.45 32.01
N ARG A 102 17.99 11.45 33.04
CA ARG A 102 17.91 10.49 34.15
C ARG A 102 16.56 10.49 34.88
N ALA A 103 15.95 11.66 35.05
CA ALA A 103 14.64 11.79 35.70
C ALA A 103 13.50 11.24 34.83
N GLY A 104 13.63 11.31 33.50
CA GLY A 104 12.67 10.74 32.55
C GLY A 104 12.92 9.25 32.25
N ALA A 105 14.17 8.80 32.32
CA ALA A 105 14.56 7.42 32.04
C ALA A 105 13.98 6.45 33.08
N LEU A 106 14.02 6.80 34.37
CA LEU A 106 13.52 5.92 35.44
C LEU A 106 12.06 5.46 35.25
N PRO A 107 11.07 6.35 35.06
CA PRO A 107 9.69 5.91 34.84
C PRO A 107 9.46 5.20 33.50
N LEU A 108 10.30 5.45 32.48
CA LEU A 108 10.16 4.83 31.16
C LEU A 108 10.88 3.48 31.02
N THR A 109 11.92 3.25 31.81
CA THR A 109 12.82 2.09 31.65
C THR A 109 12.94 1.24 32.91
N GLY A 110 12.64 1.78 34.09
CA GLY A 110 12.96 1.17 35.38
C GLY A 110 14.40 1.37 35.84
N TYR A 111 15.23 2.10 35.08
CA TYR A 111 16.65 2.35 35.38
C TYR A 111 16.95 3.83 35.62
N LEU A 112 17.87 4.13 36.54
CA LEU A 112 18.45 5.49 36.70
C LEU A 112 19.54 5.79 35.66
N THR A 113 20.11 4.75 35.06
CA THR A 113 21.04 4.83 33.93
C THR A 113 20.29 5.27 32.68
N LEU A 114 20.90 6.13 31.86
CA LEU A 114 20.29 6.59 30.61
C LEU A 114 20.14 5.42 29.64
N PHE A 115 19.11 5.47 28.79
CA PHE A 115 18.84 4.37 27.86
C PHE A 115 20.03 4.05 26.94
N CYS A 116 20.74 5.08 26.49
CA CYS A 116 21.94 4.99 25.65
C CYS A 116 23.19 4.43 26.36
N ASP A 117 23.18 4.37 27.70
CA ASP A 117 24.27 3.81 28.51
C ASP A 117 23.96 2.38 28.99
N LEU A 118 22.72 1.91 28.83
CA LEU A 118 22.32 0.53 29.16
C LEU A 118 22.98 -0.48 28.23
N SER A 119 23.19 -1.70 28.73
CA SER A 119 23.59 -2.84 27.90
C SER A 119 22.50 -3.19 26.87
N ILE A 120 22.87 -3.88 25.80
CA ILE A 120 21.88 -4.32 24.80
C ILE A 120 20.83 -5.26 25.40
N GLN A 121 21.22 -6.08 26.38
CA GLN A 121 20.33 -6.96 27.13
C GLN A 121 19.31 -6.15 27.92
N ASP A 122 19.75 -5.12 28.67
CA ASP A 122 18.86 -4.30 29.47
C ASP A 122 17.90 -3.47 28.60
N ARG A 123 18.40 -2.91 27.48
CA ARG A 123 17.52 -2.22 26.50
C ARG A 123 16.47 -3.16 25.92
N THR A 124 16.84 -4.42 25.65
CA THR A 124 15.89 -5.43 25.17
C THR A 124 14.80 -5.71 26.20
N LEU A 125 15.15 -5.80 27.49
CA LEU A 125 14.17 -5.94 28.58
C LEU A 125 13.23 -4.73 28.66
N VAL A 126 13.76 -3.51 28.49
CA VAL A 126 12.95 -2.28 28.44
C VAL A 126 11.94 -2.33 27.30
N LEU A 127 12.38 -2.63 26.07
CA LEU A 127 11.46 -2.70 24.93
C LEU A 127 10.40 -3.81 25.06
N ASN A 128 10.77 -4.98 25.61
CA ASN A 128 9.81 -6.06 25.92
C ASN A 128 8.78 -5.64 26.98
N SER A 129 9.19 -4.83 27.96
CA SER A 129 8.26 -4.26 28.96
C SER A 129 7.23 -3.32 28.32
N TRP A 130 7.62 -2.58 27.28
CA TRP A 130 6.69 -1.71 26.54
C TRP A 130 5.70 -2.51 25.71
N GLN A 131 6.17 -3.59 25.07
CA GLN A 131 5.35 -4.49 24.27
C GLN A 131 4.21 -5.12 25.09
N THR A 132 4.46 -5.43 26.36
CA THR A 132 3.51 -6.11 27.27
C THR A 132 2.87 -5.17 28.29
N SER A 133 3.14 -3.86 28.19
CA SER A 133 2.64 -2.85 29.13
C SER A 133 1.11 -2.83 29.20
N SER A 134 0.55 -2.62 30.39
CA SER A 134 -0.88 -2.38 30.57
C SER A 134 -1.35 -1.06 29.92
N LEU A 135 -0.43 -0.11 29.74
CA LEU A 135 -0.69 1.18 29.11
C LEU A 135 -0.54 1.08 27.58
N ALA A 136 -1.63 1.36 26.86
CA ALA A 136 -1.67 1.27 25.40
C ALA A 136 -0.62 2.14 24.69
N THR A 137 -0.29 3.31 25.25
CA THR A 137 0.70 4.24 24.69
C THR A 137 2.07 3.58 24.50
N PHE A 138 2.56 2.81 25.48
CA PHE A 138 3.84 2.11 25.36
C PHE A 138 3.80 1.00 24.32
N ARG A 139 2.71 0.24 24.26
CA ARG A 139 2.54 -0.81 23.25
C ARG A 139 2.54 -0.24 21.83
N VAL A 140 1.82 0.87 21.62
CA VAL A 140 1.80 1.57 20.32
C VAL A 140 3.18 2.13 19.99
N LEU A 141 3.86 2.75 20.94
CA LEU A 141 5.21 3.29 20.74
C LEU A 141 6.22 2.20 20.34
N PHE A 142 6.28 1.10 21.08
CA PHE A 142 7.13 -0.04 20.76
C PHE A 142 6.83 -0.57 19.34
N LYS A 143 5.55 -0.81 19.03
CA LYS A 143 5.12 -1.32 17.73
C LYS A 143 5.58 -0.41 16.59
N GLN A 144 5.38 0.91 16.71
CA GLN A 144 5.75 1.87 15.66
C GLN A 144 7.27 1.95 15.49
N LEU A 145 8.04 2.04 16.58
CA LEU A 145 9.50 2.07 16.53
C LEU A 145 10.07 0.76 15.94
N SER A 146 9.53 -0.39 16.34
CA SER A 146 9.91 -1.71 15.80
C SER A 146 9.67 -1.79 14.29
N ILE A 147 8.49 -1.37 13.82
CA ILE A 147 8.15 -1.35 12.38
C ILE A 147 9.11 -0.41 11.64
N ILE A 148 9.35 0.81 12.13
CA ILE A 148 10.25 1.77 11.50
C ILE A 148 11.68 1.22 11.40
N GLY A 149 12.25 0.69 12.50
CA GLY A 149 13.62 0.17 12.50
C GLY A 149 13.82 -0.97 11.49
N LYS A 150 12.88 -1.91 11.47
CA LYS A 150 12.87 -3.03 10.50
C LYS A 150 12.67 -2.54 9.07
N HIS A 151 11.79 -1.55 8.88
CA HIS A 151 11.50 -0.95 7.57
C HIS A 151 12.72 -0.30 6.96
N VAL A 152 13.46 0.47 7.76
CA VAL A 152 14.68 1.15 7.30
C VAL A 152 15.81 0.14 7.08
N TYR A 153 15.98 -0.83 7.97
CA TYR A 153 17.06 -1.82 7.87
C TYR A 153 17.00 -2.64 6.58
N LEU A 154 15.82 -3.20 6.25
CA LEU A 154 15.65 -4.01 5.03
C LEU A 154 15.79 -3.19 3.73
N ARG A 155 15.79 -1.84 3.82
CA ARG A 155 16.00 -0.92 2.70
C ARG A 155 17.42 -0.36 2.64
N SER A 156 18.27 -0.63 3.63
CA SER A 156 19.61 -0.06 3.75
C SER A 156 20.74 -1.10 3.83
N SER A 157 20.46 -2.32 4.28
CA SER A 157 21.48 -3.37 4.39
C SER A 157 21.74 -4.05 3.05
N SER A 158 22.92 -3.80 2.47
CA SER A 158 23.41 -4.57 1.32
C SER A 158 23.83 -5.98 1.71
N LEU A 159 24.35 -6.16 2.93
CA LEU A 159 24.75 -7.45 3.47
C LEU A 159 23.57 -8.41 3.61
N PHE A 160 22.40 -7.91 4.03
CA PHE A 160 21.16 -8.70 4.03
C PHE A 160 20.86 -9.29 2.65
N ASN A 161 20.88 -8.44 1.61
CA ASN A 161 20.60 -8.86 0.23
C ASN A 161 21.58 -9.94 -0.24
N GLU A 162 22.87 -9.78 0.06
CA GLU A 162 23.91 -10.74 -0.29
C GLU A 162 23.75 -12.09 0.44
N VAL A 163 23.56 -12.06 1.76
CA VAL A 163 23.45 -13.27 2.60
C VAL A 163 22.23 -14.11 2.24
N VAL A 164 21.08 -13.48 2.01
CA VAL A 164 19.86 -14.21 1.62
C VAL A 164 19.78 -14.47 0.11
N GLY A 165 20.69 -13.86 -0.65
CA GLY A 165 20.72 -13.88 -2.12
C GLY A 165 19.52 -13.22 -2.78
N PHE A 166 18.95 -12.19 -2.15
CA PHE A 166 17.92 -11.34 -2.74
C PHE A 166 18.57 -10.33 -3.69
N PRO A 167 18.24 -10.33 -4.99
CA PRO A 167 18.89 -9.43 -5.92
C PRO A 167 18.22 -8.04 -5.89
N SER A 168 19.00 -6.96 -5.86
CA SER A 168 18.47 -5.59 -5.92
C SER A 168 17.83 -5.24 -7.26
N THR A 169 18.15 -6.02 -8.30
CA THR A 169 17.58 -5.94 -9.65
C THR A 169 17.08 -7.33 -10.04
N PRO A 170 15.86 -7.45 -10.60
CA PRO A 170 15.31 -8.75 -10.99
C PRO A 170 16.23 -9.53 -11.92
N VAL A 171 16.27 -10.85 -11.75
CA VAL A 171 16.98 -11.74 -12.67
C VAL A 171 16.29 -11.67 -14.05
N GLY A 172 17.08 -11.46 -15.11
CA GLY A 172 16.55 -11.32 -16.48
C GLY A 172 16.04 -9.92 -16.83
N TRP A 173 16.30 -8.93 -15.96
CA TRP A 173 16.02 -7.54 -16.26
C TRP A 173 16.70 -7.08 -17.56
N HIS A 174 15.96 -6.34 -18.38
CA HIS A 174 16.43 -5.67 -19.58
C HIS A 174 15.61 -4.40 -19.79
N PRO A 175 16.17 -3.35 -20.42
CA PRO A 175 15.44 -2.12 -20.66
C PRO A 175 14.27 -2.39 -21.62
N VAL A 176 13.08 -1.94 -21.22
CA VAL A 176 11.87 -1.95 -22.04
C VAL A 176 11.47 -0.51 -22.33
N GLU A 177 11.14 -0.23 -23.59
CA GLU A 177 10.69 1.09 -24.03
C GLU A 177 9.26 1.34 -23.57
N SER A 178 9.04 2.48 -22.91
CA SER A 178 7.72 2.99 -22.54
C SER A 178 7.20 3.99 -23.56
N TYR A 179 5.91 4.31 -23.49
CA TYR A 179 5.35 5.41 -24.28
C TYR A 179 6.06 6.73 -23.93
N PRO A 180 6.54 7.51 -24.91
CA PRO A 180 7.30 8.74 -24.66
C PRO A 180 6.34 9.89 -24.29
N PHE A 181 5.95 9.97 -23.03
CA PHE A 181 5.09 11.05 -22.55
C PHE A 181 5.80 12.41 -22.61
N GLU A 182 5.12 13.41 -23.17
CA GLU A 182 5.54 14.81 -23.09
C GLU A 182 4.87 15.50 -21.90
N PHE A 183 5.69 15.99 -20.97
CA PHE A 183 5.24 16.74 -19.80
C PHE A 183 5.47 18.24 -19.99
N ILE A 184 4.48 19.05 -19.63
CA ILE A 184 4.65 20.51 -19.59
C ILE A 184 5.49 20.86 -18.37
N GLU A 185 6.60 21.55 -18.60
CA GLU A 185 7.50 22.04 -17.56
C GLU A 185 7.52 23.58 -17.52
N PHE A 186 7.74 24.15 -16.33
CA PHE A 186 7.71 25.60 -16.10
C PHE A 186 9.10 26.13 -15.71
N HIS A 187 10.06 26.05 -16.63
CA HIS A 187 11.46 26.49 -16.42
C HIS A 187 11.67 28.00 -16.41
N ASN A 188 10.62 28.76 -16.74
CA ASN A 188 10.70 30.22 -16.86
C ASN A 188 10.77 30.89 -15.46
N SER A 189 11.19 32.17 -15.43
CA SER A 189 11.29 32.96 -14.19
C SER A 189 9.93 33.35 -13.57
N GLU A 190 8.82 33.07 -14.26
CA GLU A 190 7.48 33.38 -13.76
C GLU A 190 7.14 32.53 -12.53
N THR A 191 6.77 33.18 -11.44
CA THR A 191 6.37 32.52 -10.19
C THR A 191 4.93 32.01 -10.23
N HIS A 192 4.12 32.51 -11.16
CA HIS A 192 2.71 32.19 -11.32
C HIS A 192 2.38 31.89 -12.78
N VAL A 193 1.79 30.71 -13.04
CA VAL A 193 1.45 30.25 -14.39
C VAL A 193 -0.06 30.10 -14.53
N GLN A 194 -0.61 30.55 -15.67
CA GLN A 194 -2.01 30.39 -16.04
C GLN A 194 -2.13 29.50 -17.28
N LEU A 195 -3.02 28.51 -17.21
CA LEU A 195 -3.37 27.63 -18.32
C LEU A 195 -4.90 27.53 -18.46
N ASP A 196 -5.37 27.16 -19.64
CA ASP A 196 -6.77 26.81 -19.87
C ASP A 196 -6.90 25.46 -20.61
N THR A 197 -8.01 24.78 -20.37
CA THR A 197 -8.36 23.53 -21.03
C THR A 197 -9.89 23.34 -21.03
N ASP A 198 -10.41 22.35 -21.76
CA ASP A 198 -11.83 22.00 -21.62
C ASP A 198 -12.06 21.16 -20.37
N VAL A 199 -11.20 20.15 -20.17
CA VAL A 199 -11.26 19.24 -19.02
C VAL A 199 -9.91 19.20 -18.33
N VAL A 200 -9.89 19.48 -17.02
CA VAL A 200 -8.74 19.22 -16.15
C VAL A 200 -9.01 18.01 -15.28
N ILE A 201 -8.08 17.06 -15.26
CA ILE A 201 -8.17 15.83 -14.46
C ILE A 201 -7.04 15.85 -13.43
N VAL A 202 -7.42 15.87 -12.16
CA VAL A 202 -6.50 15.95 -11.01
C VAL A 202 -6.20 14.55 -10.50
N GLY A 203 -4.96 14.11 -10.66
CA GLY A 203 -4.50 12.74 -10.47
C GLY A 203 -4.46 11.98 -11.80
N SER A 204 -3.51 11.05 -11.93
CA SER A 204 -3.29 10.21 -13.11
C SER A 204 -3.54 8.70 -12.85
N GLY A 205 -4.24 8.37 -11.77
CA GLY A 205 -4.52 7.01 -11.35
C GLY A 205 -5.51 6.22 -12.24
N CYS A 206 -6.00 5.10 -11.73
CA CYS A 206 -6.87 4.17 -12.46
C CYS A 206 -8.11 4.83 -13.07
N GLY A 207 -8.84 5.64 -12.30
CA GLY A 207 -10.01 6.35 -12.81
C GLY A 207 -9.65 7.44 -13.83
N ALA A 208 -8.60 8.21 -13.55
CA ALA A 208 -8.10 9.26 -14.43
C ALA A 208 -7.72 8.76 -15.82
N GLY A 209 -7.05 7.61 -15.92
CA GLY A 209 -6.69 7.02 -17.22
C GLY A 209 -7.90 6.79 -18.12
N VAL A 210 -8.98 6.25 -17.55
CA VAL A 210 -10.25 6.00 -18.27
C VAL A 210 -10.90 7.32 -18.69
N VAL A 211 -11.03 8.27 -17.76
CA VAL A 211 -11.63 9.58 -18.06
C VAL A 211 -10.84 10.33 -19.12
N ALA A 212 -9.51 10.37 -19.00
CA ALA A 212 -8.64 11.08 -19.93
C ALA A 212 -8.78 10.51 -21.35
N ARG A 213 -8.75 9.19 -21.49
CA ARG A 213 -8.93 8.51 -22.78
C ARG A 213 -10.28 8.85 -23.39
N THR A 214 -11.37 8.66 -22.65
CA THR A 214 -12.73 8.89 -23.15
C THR A 214 -12.92 10.34 -23.59
N MET A 215 -12.48 11.31 -22.79
CA MET A 215 -12.65 12.72 -23.10
C MET A 215 -11.77 13.20 -24.26
N ALA A 216 -10.54 12.70 -24.36
CA ALA A 216 -9.66 13.02 -25.49
C ALA A 216 -10.19 12.41 -26.79
N MET A 217 -10.69 11.16 -26.75
CA MET A 217 -11.33 10.51 -27.91
C MET A 217 -12.63 11.21 -28.33
N ALA A 218 -13.35 11.83 -27.39
CA ALA A 218 -14.49 12.69 -27.69
C ALA A 218 -14.10 14.07 -28.28
N GLY A 219 -12.80 14.35 -28.47
CA GLY A 219 -12.29 15.55 -29.13
C GLY A 219 -12.13 16.77 -28.21
N HIS A 220 -12.16 16.60 -26.90
CA HIS A 220 -11.96 17.69 -25.95
C HIS A 220 -10.48 17.94 -25.65
N ARG A 221 -10.10 19.19 -25.35
CA ARG A 221 -8.77 19.49 -24.79
C ARG A 221 -8.71 18.95 -23.35
N VAL A 222 -7.84 17.98 -23.12
CA VAL A 222 -7.68 17.33 -21.81
C VAL A 222 -6.30 17.65 -21.26
N LEU A 223 -6.26 18.07 -20.00
CA LEU A 223 -5.04 18.26 -19.23
C LEU A 223 -5.09 17.36 -17.99
N VAL A 224 -4.21 16.36 -17.94
CA VAL A 224 -4.04 15.48 -16.77
C VAL A 224 -2.89 16.01 -15.94
N VAL A 225 -3.10 16.14 -14.63
CA VAL A 225 -2.08 16.63 -13.72
C VAL A 225 -1.87 15.68 -12.56
N ASP A 226 -0.63 15.46 -12.14
CA ASP A 226 -0.30 14.59 -11.01
C ASP A 226 0.78 15.22 -10.13
N LYS A 227 0.70 14.97 -8.82
CA LYS A 227 1.72 15.41 -7.87
C LYS A 227 2.98 14.56 -7.93
N GLY A 228 2.84 13.30 -8.35
CA GLY A 228 3.93 12.35 -8.51
C GLY A 228 4.71 12.56 -9.80
N GLN A 229 5.85 11.89 -9.89
CA GLN A 229 6.72 11.91 -11.06
C GLN A 229 6.47 10.69 -11.95
N HIS A 230 6.77 10.83 -13.24
CA HIS A 230 6.82 9.70 -14.19
C HIS A 230 8.22 9.06 -14.18
N PHE A 231 8.23 7.73 -14.22
CA PHE A 231 9.44 6.94 -14.32
C PHE A 231 9.33 6.03 -15.54
N GLU A 232 10.31 6.14 -16.44
CA GLU A 232 10.39 5.27 -17.60
C GLU A 232 10.53 3.82 -17.18
N THR A 233 9.99 2.90 -17.99
CA THR A 233 10.02 1.46 -17.69
C THR A 233 11.46 0.94 -17.61
N SER A 234 12.38 1.51 -18.41
CA SER A 234 13.82 1.25 -18.36
C SER A 234 14.52 1.69 -17.04
N SER A 235 13.85 2.45 -16.18
CA SER A 235 14.32 2.76 -14.82
C SER A 235 13.71 1.83 -13.77
N LEU A 236 12.65 1.09 -14.11
CA LEU A 236 11.93 0.21 -13.19
C LEU A 236 12.54 -1.20 -13.15
N PRO A 237 12.47 -1.93 -12.02
CA PRO A 237 11.90 -1.46 -10.77
C PRO A 237 12.88 -0.49 -10.10
N LEU A 238 12.35 0.50 -9.37
CA LEU A 238 13.19 1.39 -8.59
C LEU A 238 13.85 0.62 -7.44
N ASP A 239 15.02 1.09 -7.01
CA ASP A 239 15.69 0.54 -5.82
C ASP A 239 14.79 0.69 -4.57
N GLN A 240 14.84 -0.27 -3.65
CA GLN A 240 14.00 -0.28 -2.44
C GLN A 240 14.23 0.96 -1.54
N SER A 241 15.43 1.51 -1.50
CA SER A 241 15.75 2.70 -0.72
C SER A 241 15.07 3.95 -1.27
N ALA A 242 15.11 4.16 -2.59
CA ALA A 242 14.55 5.33 -3.25
C ALA A 242 13.07 5.17 -3.64
N GLY A 243 12.70 4.00 -4.11
CA GLY A 243 11.39 3.70 -4.70
C GLY A 243 10.22 4.01 -3.77
N TYR A 244 10.38 3.79 -2.46
CA TYR A 244 9.33 4.09 -1.49
C TYR A 244 8.99 5.58 -1.39
N PHE A 245 10.01 6.46 -1.46
CA PHE A 245 9.79 7.90 -1.40
C PHE A 245 9.25 8.46 -2.72
N HIS A 246 9.56 7.80 -3.84
CA HIS A 246 9.14 8.24 -5.17
C HIS A 246 7.78 7.68 -5.60
N LEU A 247 7.42 6.48 -5.12
CA LEU A 247 6.25 5.75 -5.60
C LEU A 247 5.10 5.71 -4.59
N PHE A 248 5.32 6.01 -3.31
CA PHE A 248 4.30 5.90 -2.26
C PHE A 248 4.16 7.16 -1.40
N GLU A 249 2.95 7.40 -0.91
CA GLU A 249 2.67 8.44 0.08
C GLU A 249 3.50 8.23 1.36
N GLN A 250 4.05 9.32 1.90
CA GLN A 250 4.83 9.32 3.16
C GLN A 250 5.91 8.23 3.22
N GLY A 251 6.55 7.91 2.08
CA GLY A 251 7.58 6.86 2.04
C GLY A 251 7.05 5.45 2.33
N GLY A 252 5.74 5.21 2.16
CA GLY A 252 5.07 3.92 2.37
C GLY A 252 4.67 3.60 3.82
N LEU A 253 4.52 4.62 4.68
CA LEU A 253 4.16 4.45 6.09
C LEU A 253 2.92 5.25 6.54
N VAL A 254 1.96 5.49 5.64
CA VAL A 254 0.69 6.16 6.01
C VAL A 254 -0.08 5.32 7.03
N SER A 255 -0.18 5.79 8.27
CA SER A 255 -0.77 5.05 9.39
C SER A 255 -2.03 5.72 9.93
N SER A 256 -2.94 4.93 10.50
CA SER A 256 -4.11 5.45 11.21
C SER A 256 -3.71 6.21 12.48
N GLU A 257 -4.55 7.12 12.95
CA GLU A 257 -4.29 7.91 14.16
C GLU A 257 -4.02 7.07 15.41
N ASP A 258 -4.69 5.91 15.53
CA ASP A 258 -4.51 4.94 16.61
C ASP A 258 -3.37 3.92 16.35
N GLY A 259 -2.75 3.98 15.17
CA GLY A 259 -1.69 3.08 14.72
C GLY A 259 -2.11 1.63 14.50
N SER A 260 -3.41 1.33 14.47
CA SER A 260 -3.93 -0.03 14.27
C SER A 260 -3.77 -0.54 12.83
N ILE A 261 -3.80 0.35 11.84
CA ILE A 261 -3.65 0.02 10.44
C ILE A 261 -2.67 0.95 9.73
N SER A 262 -1.92 0.39 8.77
CA SER A 262 -1.01 1.11 7.89
C SER A 262 -1.36 0.84 6.43
N THR A 263 -1.25 1.85 5.58
CA THR A 263 -1.72 1.83 4.20
C THR A 263 -0.57 2.11 3.23
N LEU A 264 -0.53 1.36 2.12
CA LEU A 264 0.28 1.69 0.95
C LEU A 264 -0.61 2.40 -0.06
N ALA A 265 -0.28 3.64 -0.40
CA ALA A 265 -0.96 4.44 -1.41
C ALA A 265 0.06 4.95 -2.42
N GLY A 266 -0.19 4.69 -3.72
CA GLY A 266 0.72 5.11 -4.79
C GLY A 266 0.71 6.64 -4.97
N SER A 267 1.90 7.24 -5.01
CA SER A 267 2.14 8.68 -5.18
C SER A 267 3.13 8.96 -6.33
N CYS A 268 2.88 8.34 -7.48
CA CYS A 268 3.63 8.52 -8.73
C CYS A 268 2.65 8.68 -9.90
N PHE A 269 3.14 9.07 -11.08
CA PHE A 269 2.32 9.06 -12.29
C PHE A 269 1.76 7.66 -12.56
N GLY A 270 0.46 7.55 -12.79
CA GLY A 270 -0.32 6.30 -12.81
C GLY A 270 -0.86 5.83 -11.46
N GLY A 271 -0.45 6.47 -10.36
CA GLY A 271 -0.93 6.23 -8.99
C GLY A 271 -0.79 4.77 -8.55
N GLY A 272 -1.81 4.27 -7.85
CA GLY A 272 -1.88 2.86 -7.42
C GLY A 272 -1.80 1.85 -8.58
N GLY A 273 -2.18 2.25 -9.80
CA GLY A 273 -2.06 1.41 -10.99
C GLY A 273 -0.62 1.15 -11.43
N THR A 274 0.34 1.97 -10.99
CA THR A 274 1.79 1.77 -11.24
C THR A 274 2.40 0.77 -10.27
N VAL A 275 1.93 0.73 -9.02
CA VAL A 275 2.53 -0.07 -7.93
C VAL A 275 1.74 -1.32 -7.51
N ASN A 276 0.55 -1.55 -8.08
CA ASN A 276 -0.26 -2.75 -7.79
C ASN A 276 0.29 -4.03 -8.43
N TRP A 277 -0.32 -5.16 -8.10
CA TRP A 277 0.15 -6.52 -8.43
C TRP A 277 -0.60 -7.19 -9.58
N SER A 278 -1.14 -6.42 -10.53
CA SER A 278 -1.86 -6.91 -11.72
C SER A 278 -3.15 -7.72 -11.50
N ALA A 279 -3.49 -8.07 -10.26
CA ALA A 279 -4.68 -8.85 -9.93
C ALA A 279 -6.00 -8.16 -10.35
N CYS A 280 -6.83 -8.92 -11.06
CA CYS A 280 -8.09 -8.46 -11.64
C CYS A 280 -9.26 -9.33 -11.19
N LEU A 281 -9.92 -8.93 -10.11
CA LEU A 281 -11.14 -9.56 -9.61
C LEU A 281 -12.31 -8.59 -9.73
N GLN A 282 -13.45 -9.09 -10.19
CA GLN A 282 -14.70 -8.33 -10.28
C GLN A 282 -15.49 -8.38 -8.96
N PRO A 283 -16.27 -7.34 -8.62
CA PRO A 283 -17.09 -7.32 -7.41
C PRO A 283 -18.17 -8.40 -7.45
N GLN A 284 -18.39 -9.07 -6.32
CA GLN A 284 -19.37 -10.16 -6.23
C GLN A 284 -20.82 -9.65 -6.30
N ASN A 285 -21.74 -10.53 -6.68
CA ASN A 285 -23.17 -10.22 -6.74
C ASN A 285 -23.71 -9.72 -5.39
N THR A 286 -23.30 -10.32 -4.28
CA THR A 286 -23.71 -9.87 -2.93
C THR A 286 -23.34 -8.41 -2.64
N VAL A 287 -22.18 -7.96 -3.12
CA VAL A 287 -21.73 -6.57 -2.99
C VAL A 287 -22.54 -5.65 -3.91
N ARG A 288 -22.79 -6.08 -5.15
CA ARG A 288 -23.62 -5.35 -6.12
C ARG A 288 -25.07 -5.22 -5.64
N ASP A 289 -25.60 -6.28 -5.03
CA ASP A 289 -26.91 -6.33 -4.38
C ASP A 289 -26.99 -5.34 -3.22
N GLU A 290 -25.95 -5.28 -2.38
CA GLU A 290 -25.88 -4.28 -1.31
C GLU A 290 -25.93 -2.85 -1.86
N TRP A 291 -25.13 -2.56 -2.89
CA TRP A 291 -25.06 -1.21 -3.49
C TRP A 291 -26.38 -0.82 -4.16
N ALA A 292 -26.99 -1.72 -4.91
CA ALA A 292 -28.25 -1.43 -5.59
C ALA A 292 -29.44 -1.42 -4.64
N ASP A 293 -29.65 -2.48 -3.87
CA ASP A 293 -30.89 -2.68 -3.13
C ASP A 293 -30.91 -1.87 -1.81
N LYS A 294 -29.78 -1.81 -1.09
CA LYS A 294 -29.71 -1.08 0.19
C LYS A 294 -29.38 0.41 0.03
N ARG A 295 -28.68 0.80 -1.04
CA ARG A 295 -28.30 2.21 -1.28
C ARG A 295 -29.10 2.88 -2.42
N GLY A 296 -29.95 2.12 -3.11
CA GLY A 296 -30.78 2.61 -4.21
C GLY A 296 -30.01 2.83 -5.52
N LEU A 297 -28.77 2.36 -5.64
CA LEU A 297 -27.92 2.58 -6.80
C LEU A 297 -28.09 1.45 -7.83
N GLY A 298 -29.28 1.40 -8.45
CA GLY A 298 -29.69 0.32 -9.36
C GLY A 298 -28.73 0.01 -10.50
N PHE A 299 -27.91 1.00 -10.91
CA PHE A 299 -26.82 0.84 -11.87
C PHE A 299 -25.93 -0.38 -11.57
N PHE A 300 -25.58 -0.65 -10.32
CA PHE A 300 -24.65 -1.74 -9.99
C PHE A 300 -25.20 -3.15 -10.23
N LYS A 301 -26.53 -3.31 -10.34
CA LYS A 301 -27.18 -4.57 -10.76
C LYS A 301 -27.52 -4.60 -12.25
N SER A 302 -27.35 -3.49 -12.95
CA SER A 302 -27.70 -3.39 -14.37
C SER A 302 -26.73 -4.17 -15.26
N ALA A 303 -27.20 -4.53 -16.47
CA ALA A 303 -26.35 -5.05 -17.54
C ALA A 303 -25.25 -4.06 -17.92
N LYS A 304 -25.56 -2.76 -17.92
CA LYS A 304 -24.60 -1.69 -18.24
C LYS A 304 -23.38 -1.70 -17.34
N PHE A 305 -23.53 -1.97 -16.03
CA PHE A 305 -22.36 -2.09 -15.16
C PHE A 305 -21.50 -3.32 -15.49
N GLN A 306 -22.12 -4.44 -15.91
CA GLN A 306 -21.36 -5.60 -16.38
C GLN A 306 -20.61 -5.29 -17.68
N GLU A 307 -21.26 -4.63 -18.64
CA GLU A 307 -20.63 -4.18 -19.89
C GLU A 307 -19.40 -3.30 -19.61
N HIS A 308 -19.46 -2.41 -18.62
CA HIS A 308 -18.30 -1.59 -18.22
C HIS A 308 -17.17 -2.42 -17.58
N LEU A 309 -17.50 -3.42 -16.75
CA LEU A 309 -16.50 -4.34 -16.19
C LEU A 309 -15.80 -5.13 -17.30
N ASP A 310 -16.57 -5.62 -18.27
CA ASP A 310 -16.08 -6.44 -19.37
C ASP A 310 -15.25 -5.61 -20.36
N SER A 311 -15.72 -4.42 -20.75
CA SER A 311 -14.98 -3.44 -21.57
C SER A 311 -13.59 -3.15 -21.00
N VAL A 312 -13.53 -2.86 -19.69
CA VAL A 312 -12.28 -2.59 -18.99
C VAL A 312 -11.36 -3.83 -19.00
N CYS A 313 -11.91 -5.02 -18.72
CA CYS A 313 -11.12 -6.26 -18.72
C CYS A 313 -10.59 -6.60 -20.11
N GLU A 314 -11.41 -6.45 -21.15
CA GLU A 314 -11.03 -6.67 -22.55
C GLU A 314 -9.93 -5.70 -22.98
N ARG A 315 -10.09 -4.40 -22.71
CA ARG A 315 -9.08 -3.37 -23.05
C ARG A 315 -7.72 -3.65 -22.40
N MET A 316 -7.72 -4.20 -21.19
CA MET A 316 -6.50 -4.53 -20.44
C MET A 316 -5.95 -5.92 -20.76
N GLY A 317 -6.64 -6.70 -21.60
CA GLY A 317 -6.30 -8.09 -21.90
C GLY A 317 -6.21 -8.95 -20.63
N VAL A 318 -7.20 -8.82 -19.75
CA VAL A 318 -7.27 -9.58 -18.49
C VAL A 318 -7.40 -11.07 -18.80
N SER A 319 -6.48 -11.88 -18.29
CA SER A 319 -6.51 -13.33 -18.52
C SER A 319 -5.89 -14.12 -17.37
N SER A 320 -6.35 -15.36 -17.20
CA SER A 320 -5.73 -16.37 -16.35
C SER A 320 -4.96 -17.43 -17.13
N GLU A 321 -5.11 -17.50 -18.45
CA GLU A 321 -4.48 -18.54 -19.30
C GLU A 321 -2.94 -18.55 -19.21
N PRO A 322 -2.22 -17.41 -19.24
CA PRO A 322 -0.76 -17.41 -19.26
C PRO A 322 -0.14 -17.49 -17.86
N ILE A 323 -0.92 -17.82 -16.82
CA ILE A 323 -0.44 -17.83 -15.44
C ILE A 323 0.42 -19.06 -15.20
N ASN A 324 1.63 -18.82 -14.69
CA ASN A 324 2.49 -19.85 -14.12
C ASN A 324 2.71 -19.53 -12.63
N HIS A 325 2.33 -20.45 -11.76
CA HIS A 325 2.35 -20.25 -10.32
C HIS A 325 3.74 -20.52 -9.74
N ASN A 326 4.28 -19.56 -8.98
CA ASN A 326 5.41 -19.82 -8.10
C ASN A 326 4.98 -20.66 -6.88
N HIS A 327 5.96 -21.06 -6.07
CA HIS A 327 5.73 -21.92 -4.90
C HIS A 327 4.63 -21.37 -3.97
N GLY A 328 4.73 -20.09 -3.58
CA GLY A 328 3.75 -19.49 -2.67
C GLY A 328 2.31 -19.52 -3.21
N ASN A 329 2.11 -19.20 -4.49
CA ASN A 329 0.76 -19.26 -5.07
C ASN A 329 0.23 -20.70 -5.15
N SER A 330 1.09 -21.69 -5.45
CA SER A 330 0.74 -23.11 -5.47
C SER A 330 0.39 -23.66 -4.10
N VAL A 331 1.11 -23.26 -3.04
CA VAL A 331 0.78 -23.61 -1.64
C VAL A 331 -0.66 -23.23 -1.31
N LEU A 332 -1.08 -22.01 -1.70
CA LEU A 332 -2.42 -21.53 -1.42
C LEU A 332 -3.50 -22.32 -2.19
N LEU A 333 -3.27 -22.59 -3.49
CA LEU A 333 -4.20 -23.37 -4.32
C LEU A 333 -4.35 -24.80 -3.84
N GLU A 334 -3.22 -25.50 -3.70
CA GLU A 334 -3.21 -26.91 -3.33
C GLU A 334 -3.62 -27.12 -1.88
N GLY A 335 -3.24 -26.23 -0.97
CA GLY A 335 -3.66 -26.30 0.44
C GLY A 335 -5.16 -26.03 0.58
N GLY A 336 -5.68 -25.06 -0.17
CA GLY A 336 -7.12 -24.84 -0.28
C GLY A 336 -7.85 -26.09 -0.78
N ARG A 337 -7.37 -26.70 -1.87
CA ARG A 337 -7.94 -27.94 -2.44
C ARG A 337 -7.94 -29.10 -1.45
N LYS A 338 -6.82 -29.36 -0.77
CA LYS A 338 -6.70 -30.42 0.25
C LYS A 338 -7.68 -30.26 1.42
N LEU A 339 -8.02 -29.02 1.77
CA LEU A 339 -8.94 -28.70 2.86
C LEU A 339 -10.41 -28.54 2.41
N GLY A 340 -10.70 -28.75 1.12
CA GLY A 340 -12.04 -28.54 0.56
C GLY A 340 -12.46 -27.08 0.47
N TYR A 341 -11.50 -26.14 0.48
CA TYR A 341 -11.77 -24.72 0.28
C TYR A 341 -11.87 -24.38 -1.21
N SER A 342 -12.66 -23.35 -1.54
CA SER A 342 -12.76 -22.80 -2.88
C SER A 342 -11.51 -21.98 -3.19
N ALA A 343 -10.58 -22.60 -3.91
CA ALA A 343 -9.35 -21.98 -4.37
C ALA A 343 -9.40 -21.76 -5.88
N LYS A 344 -8.99 -20.58 -6.36
CA LYS A 344 -9.09 -20.18 -7.77
C LYS A 344 -7.86 -19.38 -8.19
N GLN A 345 -7.58 -19.40 -9.49
CA GLN A 345 -6.61 -18.50 -10.11
C GLN A 345 -7.14 -17.06 -10.11
N VAL A 346 -6.23 -16.10 -10.07
CA VAL A 346 -6.54 -14.67 -10.14
C VAL A 346 -6.09 -14.12 -11.49
N PRO A 347 -7.00 -13.72 -12.38
CA PRO A 347 -6.65 -13.13 -13.67
C PRO A 347 -5.76 -11.88 -13.54
N GLN A 348 -4.90 -11.65 -14.53
CA GLN A 348 -3.93 -10.56 -14.54
C GLN A 348 -4.16 -9.60 -15.73
N ASN A 349 -3.97 -8.28 -15.54
CA ASN A 349 -4.06 -7.28 -16.62
C ASN A 349 -2.77 -7.14 -17.44
N THR A 350 -2.31 -8.21 -18.07
CA THR A 350 -0.97 -8.28 -18.69
C THR A 350 -1.05 -8.43 -20.20
N GLY A 351 -2.15 -8.00 -20.83
CA GLY A 351 -2.32 -8.07 -22.28
C GLY A 351 -2.28 -9.50 -22.81
N HIS A 352 -2.88 -10.45 -22.09
CA HIS A 352 -2.81 -11.90 -22.35
C HIS A 352 -1.41 -12.55 -22.26
N GLY A 353 -0.38 -11.80 -21.83
CA GLY A 353 0.98 -12.31 -21.67
C GLY A 353 1.26 -12.86 -20.27
N GLU A 354 2.24 -13.76 -20.18
CA GLU A 354 2.78 -14.23 -18.89
C GLU A 354 3.52 -13.09 -18.18
N HIS A 355 3.32 -12.97 -16.86
CA HIS A 355 3.86 -11.88 -16.05
C HIS A 355 4.56 -12.36 -14.77
N GLN A 356 5.81 -12.80 -14.95
CA GLN A 356 6.74 -13.18 -13.87
C GLN A 356 7.63 -11.98 -13.48
N ASP A 357 7.04 -10.94 -12.91
CA ASP A 357 7.78 -9.72 -12.53
C ASP A 357 8.36 -9.83 -11.11
N GLY A 358 7.53 -10.14 -10.11
CA GLY A 358 7.91 -10.22 -8.69
C GLY A 358 8.11 -8.86 -7.99
N TYR A 359 8.40 -7.80 -8.76
CA TYR A 359 8.85 -6.49 -8.27
C TYR A 359 7.85 -5.35 -8.52
N CYS A 360 6.62 -5.64 -8.99
CA CYS A 360 5.65 -4.62 -9.42
C CYS A 360 5.35 -3.52 -8.39
N SER A 361 5.54 -3.77 -7.09
CA SER A 361 5.43 -2.73 -6.04
C SER A 361 6.44 -1.60 -6.18
N LEU A 362 7.57 -1.84 -6.84
CA LEU A 362 8.60 -0.85 -7.14
C LEU A 362 8.53 -0.41 -8.61
N GLY A 363 7.41 -0.68 -9.28
CA GLY A 363 7.17 -0.43 -10.69
C GLY A 363 7.45 -1.66 -11.55
N CYS A 364 6.59 -1.87 -12.56
CA CYS A 364 6.67 -3.04 -13.43
C CYS A 364 7.79 -2.88 -14.45
N TRP A 365 8.85 -3.67 -14.33
CA TRP A 365 10.02 -3.58 -15.21
C TRP A 365 9.80 -4.24 -16.56
N LYS A 366 8.83 -5.17 -16.65
CA LYS A 366 8.45 -5.79 -17.91
C LYS A 366 7.63 -4.87 -18.81
N GLY A 367 7.07 -3.77 -18.28
CA GLY A 367 6.20 -2.85 -19.04
C GLY A 367 4.87 -3.46 -19.51
N GLN A 368 4.52 -4.69 -19.08
CA GLN A 368 3.36 -5.44 -19.60
C GLN A 368 2.06 -5.14 -18.86
N LYS A 369 2.15 -4.65 -17.62
CA LYS A 369 0.99 -4.35 -16.76
C LYS A 369 0.16 -3.21 -17.35
N GLN A 370 -1.05 -3.53 -17.81
CA GLN A 370 -2.00 -2.63 -18.49
C GLN A 370 -2.73 -1.70 -17.51
N GLY A 371 -1.99 -1.05 -16.60
CA GLY A 371 -2.51 0.03 -15.74
C GLY A 371 -2.64 1.36 -16.50
N PRO A 372 -2.83 2.49 -15.80
CA PRO A 372 -3.00 3.80 -16.44
C PRO A 372 -1.87 4.18 -17.39
N VAL A 373 -0.62 3.98 -16.96
CA VAL A 373 0.58 4.41 -17.70
C VAL A 373 0.77 3.66 -19.02
N ASN A 374 0.43 2.37 -19.07
CA ASN A 374 0.65 1.53 -20.25
C ASN A 374 -0.63 1.34 -21.09
N GLY A 375 -1.79 1.26 -20.43
CA GLY A 375 -3.04 0.84 -21.05
C GLY A 375 -4.04 1.96 -21.34
N TRP A 376 -3.90 3.17 -20.78
CA TRP A 376 -4.95 4.19 -20.89
C TRP A 376 -4.44 5.59 -21.26
N LEU A 377 -3.48 6.11 -20.51
CA LEU A 377 -2.90 7.44 -20.74
C LEU A 377 -2.18 7.55 -22.10
N PRO A 378 -1.52 6.50 -22.65
CA PRO A 378 -0.97 6.55 -24.00
C PRO A 378 -2.03 6.80 -25.07
N ASP A 379 -3.23 6.22 -24.93
CA ASP A 379 -4.33 6.47 -25.86
C ASP A 379 -4.80 7.93 -25.77
N ALA A 380 -4.93 8.46 -24.55
CA ALA A 380 -5.29 9.87 -24.35
C ALA A 380 -4.24 10.80 -24.97
N ALA A 381 -2.95 10.50 -24.79
CA ALA A 381 -1.83 11.25 -25.35
C ALA A 381 -1.86 11.25 -26.89
N ARG A 382 -2.11 10.09 -27.51
CA ARG A 382 -2.29 9.98 -28.98
C ARG A 382 -3.47 10.80 -29.51
N CYS A 383 -4.48 11.03 -28.69
CA CYS A 383 -5.61 11.92 -28.99
C CYS A 383 -5.35 13.39 -28.62
N GLY A 384 -4.13 13.76 -28.23
CA GLY A 384 -3.73 15.15 -27.95
C GLY A 384 -3.91 15.60 -26.50
N ALA A 385 -4.18 14.70 -25.55
CA ALA A 385 -4.14 15.04 -24.13
C ALA A 385 -2.73 15.46 -23.70
N LYS A 386 -2.65 16.44 -22.80
CA LYS A 386 -1.38 16.94 -22.23
C LYS A 386 -1.24 16.57 -20.76
N PHE A 387 0.00 16.56 -20.27
CA PHE A 387 0.34 16.06 -18.94
C PHE A 387 1.21 17.05 -18.16
N ILE A 388 1.00 17.12 -16.85
CA ILE A 388 1.88 17.83 -15.90
C ILE A 388 2.19 16.87 -14.74
N SER A 389 3.46 16.55 -14.53
CA SER A 389 3.93 15.83 -13.33
C SER A 389 4.45 16.82 -12.28
N GLY A 390 4.58 16.39 -11.03
CA GLY A 390 5.06 17.25 -9.94
C GLY A 390 4.12 18.40 -9.55
N PHE A 391 2.85 18.37 -9.98
CA PHE A 391 1.85 19.39 -9.66
C PHE A 391 0.91 18.96 -8.53
N TYR A 392 1.15 19.49 -7.34
CA TYR A 392 0.29 19.31 -6.18
C TYR A 392 -0.91 20.26 -6.24
N VAL A 393 -2.09 19.76 -6.59
CA VAL A 393 -3.33 20.56 -6.59
C VAL A 393 -3.83 20.75 -5.15
N ASN A 394 -3.96 22.00 -4.72
CA ASN A 394 -4.41 22.35 -3.38
C ASN A 394 -5.93 22.41 -3.27
N ARG A 395 -6.61 22.99 -4.28
CA ARG A 395 -8.06 23.22 -4.27
C ARG A 395 -8.64 23.49 -5.67
N VAL A 396 -9.95 23.30 -5.78
CA VAL A 396 -10.81 23.72 -6.90
C VAL A 396 -11.18 25.19 -6.76
N LEU A 397 -11.28 25.87 -7.90
CA LEU A 397 -11.72 27.26 -8.02
C LEU A 397 -13.18 27.31 -8.47
N PHE A 398 -13.99 28.11 -7.78
CA PHE A 398 -15.42 28.25 -8.09
C PHE A 398 -15.76 29.65 -8.58
N LYS A 399 -16.67 29.72 -9.55
CA LYS A 399 -17.46 30.90 -9.88
C LYS A 399 -18.86 30.73 -9.29
N LYS A 400 -19.55 31.86 -9.04
CA LYS A 400 -20.95 31.86 -8.64
C LYS A 400 -21.84 32.06 -9.86
N HIS A 401 -22.84 31.20 -10.04
CA HIS A 401 -23.87 31.35 -11.05
C HIS A 401 -25.21 30.95 -10.45
N GLY A 402 -26.20 31.86 -10.45
CA GLY A 402 -27.51 31.58 -9.84
C GLY A 402 -27.45 31.13 -8.37
N GLY A 403 -26.48 31.63 -7.59
CA GLY A 403 -26.25 31.24 -6.19
C GLY A 403 -25.48 29.92 -5.99
N LYS A 404 -25.37 29.08 -7.03
CA LYS A 404 -24.65 27.80 -7.00
C LYS A 404 -23.14 27.97 -7.24
N ASN A 405 -22.37 27.02 -6.74
CA ASN A 405 -20.94 26.91 -7.03
C ASN A 405 -20.75 26.22 -8.38
N VAL A 406 -20.07 26.88 -9.31
CA VAL A 406 -19.68 26.31 -10.60
C VAL A 406 -18.17 26.16 -10.62
N ALA A 407 -17.66 24.94 -10.70
CA ALA A 407 -16.23 24.72 -10.81
C ALA A 407 -15.71 25.33 -12.11
N SER A 408 -14.58 26.04 -12.01
CA SER A 408 -14.00 26.84 -13.08
C SER A 408 -12.53 26.55 -13.33
N GLY A 409 -11.94 25.67 -12.54
CA GLY A 409 -10.52 25.35 -12.60
C GLY A 409 -9.96 24.82 -11.28
N VAL A 410 -8.64 24.70 -11.23
CA VAL A 410 -7.88 24.27 -10.05
C VAL A 410 -6.65 25.15 -9.86
N THR A 411 -6.15 25.19 -8.63
CA THR A 411 -4.85 25.84 -8.33
C THR A 411 -4.01 24.96 -7.42
N GLY A 412 -2.70 25.05 -7.58
CA GLY A 412 -1.75 24.22 -6.88
C GLY A 412 -0.33 24.74 -6.93
N THR A 413 0.58 23.92 -6.43
CA THR A 413 2.02 24.16 -6.45
C THR A 413 2.71 23.13 -7.35
N TRP A 414 3.47 23.60 -8.34
CA TRP A 414 4.31 22.75 -9.18
C TRP A 414 5.77 22.79 -8.73
N ARG A 415 6.44 21.63 -8.80
CA ARG A 415 7.87 21.48 -8.55
C ARG A 415 8.52 20.64 -9.65
N SER A 416 9.67 21.11 -10.14
CA SER A 416 10.49 20.36 -11.10
C SER A 416 11.01 19.05 -10.52
N ARG A 417 11.24 18.06 -11.38
CA ARG A 417 11.73 16.72 -11.02
C ARG A 417 13.18 16.73 -10.55
N ASP A 418 14.02 17.53 -11.18
CA ASP A 418 15.48 17.57 -10.99
C ASP A 418 15.91 18.22 -9.67
N GLY A 419 14.97 18.81 -8.92
CA GLY A 419 15.27 19.48 -7.65
C GLY A 419 16.28 20.63 -7.78
N SER A 420 16.56 21.09 -9.01
CA SER A 420 17.63 22.02 -9.35
C SER A 420 17.27 23.46 -8.97
N GLY A 421 16.98 23.72 -7.69
CA GLY A 421 16.76 25.08 -7.18
C GLY A 421 15.60 25.85 -7.82
N ALA A 422 14.79 25.24 -8.70
CA ALA A 422 13.61 25.86 -9.26
C ALA A 422 12.57 26.06 -8.15
N SER A 423 12.53 27.29 -7.63
CA SER A 423 11.51 27.76 -6.69
C SER A 423 10.10 27.31 -7.11
N ALA A 424 9.38 26.70 -6.15
CA ALA A 424 8.02 26.22 -6.33
C ALA A 424 7.14 27.25 -7.06
N ARG A 425 6.38 26.80 -8.06
CA ARG A 425 5.53 27.67 -8.89
C ARG A 425 4.08 27.52 -8.49
N THR A 426 3.36 28.64 -8.44
CA THR A 426 1.90 28.59 -8.34
C THR A 426 1.34 28.40 -9.74
N VAL A 427 0.49 27.40 -9.94
CA VAL A 427 -0.16 27.17 -11.24
C VAL A 427 -1.66 27.23 -11.04
N THR A 428 -2.34 27.89 -11.97
CA THR A 428 -3.80 27.94 -12.04
C THR A 428 -4.24 27.45 -13.41
N ILE A 429 -5.16 26.51 -13.42
CA ILE A 429 -5.69 25.90 -14.64
C ILE A 429 -7.18 26.19 -14.67
N SER A 430 -7.64 26.98 -15.64
CA SER A 430 -9.06 27.20 -15.90
C SER A 430 -9.63 26.05 -16.74
N ALA A 431 -10.83 25.56 -16.42
CA ALA A 431 -11.46 24.46 -17.15
C ALA A 431 -12.99 24.55 -17.18
N LYS A 432 -13.62 23.98 -18.22
CA LYS A 432 -15.08 23.84 -18.32
C LYS A 432 -15.61 22.72 -17.42
N ARG A 433 -14.83 21.65 -17.24
CA ARG A 433 -15.09 20.56 -16.29
C ARG A 433 -13.82 20.28 -15.47
N VAL A 434 -14.01 20.08 -14.17
CA VAL A 434 -12.96 19.68 -13.23
C VAL A 434 -13.26 18.27 -12.74
N VAL A 435 -12.34 17.35 -12.99
CA VAL A 435 -12.42 15.96 -12.51
C VAL A 435 -11.38 15.75 -11.42
N ILE A 436 -11.82 15.31 -10.25
CA ILE A 436 -10.95 14.91 -9.15
C ILE A 436 -10.80 13.38 -9.18
N SER A 437 -9.57 12.91 -9.35
CA SER A 437 -9.19 11.49 -9.41
C SER A 437 -7.90 11.26 -8.60
N ALA A 438 -7.78 11.93 -7.45
CA ALA A 438 -6.60 11.93 -6.59
C ALA A 438 -6.60 10.78 -5.57
N GLY A 439 -7.55 9.86 -5.65
CA GLY A 439 -7.69 8.70 -4.78
C GLY A 439 -8.34 9.01 -3.44
N SER A 440 -8.72 7.95 -2.71
CA SER A 440 -9.55 8.06 -1.51
C SER A 440 -8.91 8.79 -0.33
N LEU A 441 -7.59 9.00 -0.34
CA LEU A 441 -6.91 9.81 0.66
C LEU A 441 -6.93 11.31 0.29
N CYS A 442 -6.59 11.66 -0.96
CA CYS A 442 -6.38 13.05 -1.35
C CYS A 442 -7.64 13.73 -1.93
N SER A 443 -8.48 13.02 -2.68
CA SER A 443 -9.73 13.59 -3.26
C SER A 443 -10.63 14.29 -2.24
N PRO A 444 -10.99 13.69 -1.09
CA PRO A 444 -11.82 14.39 -0.10
C PRO A 444 -11.13 15.61 0.51
N ILE A 445 -9.79 15.62 0.58
CA ILE A 445 -9.02 16.73 1.13
C ILE A 445 -8.99 17.91 0.17
N ILE A 446 -8.81 17.66 -1.14
CA ILE A 446 -8.95 18.70 -2.16
C ILE A 446 -10.34 19.34 -2.08
N LEU A 447 -11.40 18.53 -1.97
CA LEU A 447 -12.77 19.04 -1.83
C LEU A 447 -12.97 19.88 -0.56
N LYS A 448 -12.47 19.43 0.61
CA LYS A 448 -12.51 20.19 1.87
C LYS A 448 -11.73 21.50 1.77
N ASN A 449 -10.52 21.47 1.22
CA ASN A 449 -9.66 22.64 1.02
C ASN A 449 -10.25 23.64 0.01
N SER A 450 -11.17 23.18 -0.85
CA SER A 450 -11.95 24.03 -1.77
C SER A 450 -13.13 24.73 -1.09
N GLY A 451 -13.37 24.47 0.21
CA GLY A 451 -14.41 25.13 1.01
C GLY A 451 -15.76 24.43 1.01
N LEU A 452 -15.88 23.23 0.41
CA LEU A 452 -17.13 22.46 0.41
C LEU A 452 -17.50 22.00 1.81
N LYS A 453 -18.80 22.05 2.14
CA LYS A 453 -19.34 21.82 3.49
C LYS A 453 -20.16 20.54 3.64
N ASN A 454 -20.22 19.70 2.60
CA ASN A 454 -20.89 18.42 2.68
C ASN A 454 -20.23 17.54 3.76
N LYS A 455 -21.01 17.17 4.77
CA LYS A 455 -20.55 16.42 5.97
C LYS A 455 -20.02 15.01 5.67
N HIS A 456 -20.33 14.47 4.49
CA HIS A 456 -19.90 13.15 4.05
C HIS A 456 -18.50 13.15 3.43
N ILE A 457 -17.95 14.31 3.05
CA ILE A 457 -16.62 14.39 2.46
C ILE A 457 -15.58 13.85 3.45
N GLY A 458 -14.85 12.83 3.02
CA GLY A 458 -13.84 12.14 3.81
C GLY A 458 -14.39 11.04 4.71
N ARG A 459 -15.70 10.88 4.88
CA ARG A 459 -16.28 9.77 5.67
C ARG A 459 -16.44 8.52 4.81
N ASN A 460 -16.83 7.39 5.40
CA ASN A 460 -17.10 6.15 4.67
C ASN A 460 -15.82 5.57 4.03
N LEU A 461 -14.67 5.78 4.68
CA LEU A 461 -13.42 5.17 4.26
C LEU A 461 -13.47 3.67 4.54
N HIS A 462 -13.22 2.88 3.50
CA HIS A 462 -12.98 1.45 3.60
C HIS A 462 -11.55 1.12 3.22
N LEU A 463 -10.95 0.17 3.95
CA LEU A 463 -9.53 -0.16 3.82
C LEU A 463 -9.22 -1.61 3.48
N HIS A 464 -10.17 -2.53 3.56
CA HIS A 464 -9.88 -3.96 3.56
C HIS A 464 -8.77 -4.36 4.58
N PRO A 465 -9.02 -4.30 5.91
CA PRO A 465 -8.04 -4.64 6.93
C PRO A 465 -7.41 -6.00 6.67
N THR A 466 -6.09 -6.01 6.56
CA THR A 466 -5.31 -7.18 6.17
C THR A 466 -4.40 -7.63 7.29
N SER A 467 -4.44 -8.93 7.61
CA SER A 467 -3.48 -9.58 8.53
C SER A 467 -2.59 -10.55 7.77
N PHE A 468 -1.49 -10.95 8.38
CA PHE A 468 -0.42 -11.67 7.73
C PHE A 468 -0.15 -12.99 8.45
N VAL A 469 0.14 -14.06 7.71
CA VAL A 469 0.67 -15.30 8.25
C VAL A 469 1.90 -15.69 7.43
N SER A 470 3.04 -15.78 8.09
CA SER A 470 4.32 -16.16 7.49
C SER A 470 4.60 -17.64 7.72
N ALA A 471 5.23 -18.30 6.77
CA ALA A 471 5.65 -19.70 6.87
C ALA A 471 7.08 -19.90 6.36
N VAL A 472 7.84 -20.75 7.05
CA VAL A 472 9.15 -21.22 6.60
C VAL A 472 9.01 -22.63 6.05
N PHE A 473 9.57 -22.88 4.87
CA PHE A 473 9.59 -24.20 4.22
C PHE A 473 11.00 -24.79 4.21
N GLU A 474 11.09 -26.12 4.12
CA GLU A 474 12.38 -26.81 4.01
C GLU A 474 13.07 -26.48 2.68
N GLN A 475 12.30 -26.57 1.59
CA GLN A 475 12.74 -26.22 0.25
C GLN A 475 12.92 -24.72 0.08
N GLU A 476 13.86 -24.36 -0.80
CA GLU A 476 14.08 -22.99 -1.23
C GLU A 476 12.87 -22.49 -2.05
N THR A 477 12.34 -21.31 -1.71
CA THR A 477 11.13 -20.77 -2.38
C THR A 477 11.39 -19.54 -3.23
N ARG A 478 12.45 -18.76 -2.92
CA ARG A 478 12.78 -17.47 -3.58
C ARG A 478 11.53 -16.59 -3.73
N PRO A 479 10.97 -16.13 -2.61
CA PRO A 479 9.61 -15.59 -2.59
C PRO A 479 9.48 -14.28 -3.41
N TRP A 480 10.58 -13.61 -3.77
CA TRP A 480 10.57 -12.44 -4.65
C TRP A 480 10.44 -12.78 -6.15
N GLU A 481 10.51 -14.05 -6.56
CA GLU A 481 10.42 -14.45 -7.96
C GLU A 481 8.98 -14.81 -8.38
N GLY A 482 8.69 -14.54 -9.64
CA GLY A 482 7.46 -14.94 -10.31
C GLY A 482 6.23 -14.06 -10.05
N GLY A 483 5.06 -14.55 -10.46
CA GLY A 483 3.79 -13.85 -10.34
C GLY A 483 3.44 -13.53 -8.88
N ILE A 484 3.03 -12.29 -8.61
CA ILE A 484 2.80 -11.83 -7.24
C ILE A 484 1.54 -12.48 -6.64
N LEU A 485 0.36 -12.11 -7.16
CA LEU A 485 -0.94 -12.55 -6.64
C LEU A 485 -1.67 -13.25 -7.78
N THR A 486 -1.45 -14.56 -7.91
CA THR A 486 -2.04 -15.39 -8.98
C THR A 486 -3.03 -16.42 -8.43
N SER A 487 -3.18 -16.53 -7.11
CA SER A 487 -4.16 -17.40 -6.46
C SER A 487 -4.90 -16.74 -5.32
N VAL A 488 -6.13 -17.21 -5.09
CA VAL A 488 -7.02 -16.76 -4.02
C VAL A 488 -7.84 -17.93 -3.47
N VAL A 489 -8.07 -17.94 -2.16
CA VAL A 489 -9.07 -18.79 -1.50
C VAL A 489 -10.23 -17.93 -1.04
N SER A 490 -11.44 -18.25 -1.51
CA SER A 490 -12.65 -17.46 -1.28
C SER A 490 -13.69 -18.12 -0.39
N SER A 491 -13.41 -19.28 0.23
CA SER A 491 -14.35 -19.96 1.13
C SER A 491 -14.83 -19.15 2.32
N PHE A 492 -14.16 -18.06 2.64
CA PHE A 492 -14.44 -17.22 3.81
C PHE A 492 -15.01 -15.85 3.42
N ASP A 493 -15.34 -15.59 2.14
CA ASP A 493 -15.74 -14.26 1.67
C ASP A 493 -17.12 -13.79 2.15
N ASN A 494 -18.00 -14.73 2.52
CA ASN A 494 -19.37 -14.48 2.96
C ASN A 494 -19.68 -15.17 4.29
N VAL A 495 -18.88 -14.88 5.32
CA VAL A 495 -18.99 -15.52 6.65
C VAL A 495 -20.28 -15.14 7.38
N ASP A 496 -20.81 -13.94 7.13
CA ASP A 496 -22.03 -13.44 7.77
C ASP A 496 -23.32 -13.69 6.97
N GLY A 497 -23.22 -14.29 5.78
CA GLY A 497 -24.35 -14.46 4.86
C GLY A 497 -24.80 -13.18 4.13
N HIS A 498 -24.13 -12.05 4.37
CA HIS A 498 -24.44 -10.74 3.78
C HIS A 498 -23.26 -10.13 2.99
N GLY A 499 -22.30 -10.97 2.60
CA GLY A 499 -21.15 -10.62 1.79
C GLY A 499 -20.00 -10.03 2.58
N HIS A 500 -19.93 -10.16 3.90
CA HIS A 500 -18.75 -9.78 4.69
C HIS A 500 -17.98 -11.01 5.15
N GLY A 501 -16.66 -10.93 4.97
CA GLY A 501 -15.78 -12.05 5.18
C GLY A 501 -14.36 -11.72 4.77
N VAL A 502 -13.59 -12.75 4.48
CA VAL A 502 -12.15 -12.71 4.26
C VAL A 502 -11.79 -13.49 3.02
N ARG A 503 -10.80 -12.99 2.28
CA ARG A 503 -10.10 -13.78 1.27
C ARG A 503 -8.68 -14.05 1.71
N LEU A 504 -8.19 -15.21 1.30
CA LEU A 504 -6.82 -15.59 1.55
C LEU A 504 -6.07 -15.46 0.23
N GLU A 505 -4.99 -14.70 0.22
CA GLU A 505 -4.21 -14.41 -0.98
C GLU A 505 -2.73 -14.55 -0.66
N ARG A 506 -1.94 -14.79 -1.71
CA ARG A 506 -0.48 -14.70 -1.63
C ARG A 506 -0.07 -13.25 -1.90
N THR A 507 0.88 -12.74 -1.14
CA THR A 507 1.35 -11.34 -1.24
C THR A 507 2.72 -11.24 -1.90
N SER A 508 3.13 -10.03 -2.30
CA SER A 508 4.51 -9.80 -2.74
C SER A 508 5.45 -9.95 -1.55
N MET A 509 6.60 -10.53 -1.84
CA MET A 509 7.63 -10.81 -0.85
C MET A 509 8.91 -10.07 -1.20
N LEU A 510 8.82 -8.79 -1.61
CA LEU A 510 9.98 -7.90 -1.60
C LEU A 510 10.39 -7.58 -0.16
N ALA A 511 11.69 -7.51 0.11
CA ALA A 511 12.20 -7.32 1.47
C ALA A 511 11.65 -6.05 2.12
N SER A 512 11.57 -4.96 1.35
CA SER A 512 11.08 -3.66 1.77
C SER A 512 9.57 -3.58 2.03
N LEU A 513 8.78 -4.61 1.66
CA LEU A 513 7.35 -4.56 1.88
C LEU A 513 7.01 -4.65 3.38
N PRO A 514 5.94 -3.95 3.82
CA PRO A 514 5.53 -3.94 5.23
C PRO A 514 5.29 -5.32 5.85
N ASN A 515 5.12 -6.37 5.03
CA ASN A 515 4.89 -7.74 5.46
C ASN A 515 6.05 -8.29 6.32
N ASN A 516 7.30 -8.05 5.90
CA ASN A 516 8.51 -8.54 6.59
C ASN A 516 8.83 -7.75 7.88
N GLN A 517 8.32 -6.52 7.97
CA GLN A 517 8.59 -5.61 9.10
C GLN A 517 7.64 -5.86 10.27
N ARG A 518 6.51 -6.54 10.02
CA ARG A 518 5.52 -6.89 11.05
C ARG A 518 5.79 -8.21 11.75
N LEU A 519 6.83 -8.95 11.36
CA LEU A 519 7.26 -10.16 12.08
C LEU A 519 7.40 -9.86 13.58
N ASN A 520 6.94 -10.82 14.40
CA ASN A 520 7.02 -10.71 15.85
C ASN A 520 8.47 -10.46 16.27
N TRP A 521 8.63 -9.67 17.33
CA TRP A 521 9.94 -9.31 17.87
C TRP A 521 10.03 -9.78 19.31
N THR A 522 11.10 -10.49 19.62
CA THR A 522 11.48 -10.88 20.98
C THR A 522 12.80 -10.21 21.40
N SER A 523 13.73 -10.14 20.45
CA SER A 523 15.02 -9.45 20.57
C SER A 523 15.55 -9.09 19.19
N GLY A 524 16.53 -8.19 19.12
CA GLY A 524 17.16 -7.85 17.84
C GLY A 524 17.90 -9.01 17.19
N SER A 525 18.54 -9.88 17.97
CA SER A 525 19.20 -11.08 17.48
C SER A 525 18.20 -12.11 16.93
N ASP A 526 17.07 -12.30 17.62
CA ASP A 526 15.97 -13.18 17.18
C ASP A 526 15.37 -12.71 15.84
N TYR A 527 15.15 -11.40 15.70
CA TYR A 527 14.71 -10.84 14.43
C TYR A 527 15.73 -11.09 13.31
N LYS A 528 17.02 -10.87 13.58
CA LYS A 528 18.08 -11.10 12.59
C LYS A 528 18.18 -12.58 12.16
N ALA A 529 18.07 -13.51 13.10
CA ALA A 529 18.02 -14.95 12.82
C ALA A 529 16.78 -15.33 11.99
N THR A 530 15.63 -14.70 12.27
CA THR A 530 14.38 -14.91 11.53
C THR A 530 14.49 -14.44 10.09
N ILE A 531 14.95 -13.21 9.83
CA ILE A 531 15.09 -12.70 8.46
C ILE A 531 16.20 -13.40 7.67
N ALA A 532 17.15 -14.07 8.33
CA ALA A 532 18.10 -14.93 7.65
C ALA A 532 17.44 -16.17 7.02
N LYS A 533 16.19 -16.51 7.36
CA LYS A 533 15.39 -17.57 6.70
C LYS A 533 14.60 -17.07 5.50
N TYR A 534 14.73 -15.80 5.14
CA TYR A 534 13.88 -15.12 4.17
C TYR A 534 13.76 -15.83 2.81
N ARG A 535 14.84 -16.47 2.33
CA ARG A 535 14.89 -17.24 1.07
C ARG A 535 13.94 -18.45 1.03
N ASN A 536 13.54 -18.94 2.19
CA ASN A 536 12.64 -20.09 2.39
C ASN A 536 11.29 -19.67 3.01
N THR A 537 11.05 -18.36 3.13
CA THR A 537 9.89 -17.81 3.81
C THR A 537 8.86 -17.31 2.80
N GLU A 538 7.60 -17.68 2.96
CA GLU A 538 6.47 -17.08 2.23
C GLU A 538 5.53 -16.40 3.22
N ILE A 539 4.92 -15.28 2.81
CA ILE A 539 3.87 -14.61 3.59
C ILE A 539 2.56 -14.65 2.80
N TYR A 540 1.47 -14.82 3.53
CA TYR A 540 0.11 -14.85 3.03
C TYR A 540 -0.72 -13.82 3.77
N ILE A 541 -1.78 -13.36 3.11
CA ILE A 541 -2.65 -12.34 3.66
C ILE A 541 -4.07 -12.86 3.84
N ALA A 542 -4.66 -12.52 4.97
CA ALA A 542 -6.09 -12.62 5.24
C ALA A 542 -6.67 -11.21 5.09
N ILE A 543 -7.31 -10.94 3.95
CA ILE A 543 -7.87 -9.63 3.61
C ILE A 543 -9.38 -9.59 3.88
N THR A 544 -9.80 -8.77 4.84
CA THR A 544 -11.20 -8.68 5.25
C THR A 544 -11.94 -7.63 4.42
N ARG A 545 -13.11 -7.96 3.89
CA ARG A 545 -14.05 -6.94 3.42
C ARG A 545 -14.69 -6.26 4.63
N ASP A 546 -14.25 -5.05 4.95
CA ASP A 546 -14.70 -4.32 6.12
C ASP A 546 -16.14 -3.83 5.99
N ARG A 547 -16.94 -4.13 7.00
CA ARG A 547 -18.30 -3.60 7.15
C ARG A 547 -18.29 -2.18 7.71
N ASP A 548 -17.46 -1.96 8.72
CA ASP A 548 -17.45 -0.70 9.46
C ASP A 548 -16.39 0.24 8.86
N SER A 549 -16.77 1.51 8.69
CA SER A 549 -15.96 2.49 7.95
C SER A 549 -15.22 3.47 8.87
N GLY A 550 -14.14 4.04 8.36
CA GLY A 550 -13.42 5.16 8.96
C GLY A 550 -13.65 6.48 8.21
N GLN A 551 -12.67 7.37 8.33
CA GLN A 551 -12.66 8.65 7.64
C GLN A 551 -11.24 9.18 7.38
N VAL A 552 -11.14 10.14 6.46
CA VAL A 552 -9.96 10.95 6.19
C VAL A 552 -10.28 12.41 6.56
N ILE A 553 -9.43 13.00 7.39
CA ILE A 553 -9.53 14.39 7.84
C ILE A 553 -8.34 15.19 7.32
N ALA A 554 -8.53 16.50 7.18
CA ALA A 554 -7.43 17.39 6.83
C ALA A 554 -6.60 17.64 8.09
N ASP A 555 -5.28 17.54 7.97
CA ASP A 555 -4.35 17.98 9.00
C ASP A 555 -4.56 19.48 9.26
N PRO A 556 -4.72 19.90 10.52
CA PRO A 556 -5.04 21.29 10.85
C PRO A 556 -3.90 22.27 10.56
N VAL A 557 -2.66 21.79 10.41
CA VAL A 557 -1.47 22.64 10.21
C VAL A 557 -1.22 22.83 8.71
N ASN A 558 -1.18 21.74 7.94
CA ASN A 558 -0.74 21.79 6.54
C ASN A 558 -1.80 21.32 5.53
N GLY A 559 -2.98 20.90 5.98
CA GLY A 559 -4.08 20.49 5.10
C GLY A 559 -3.83 19.19 4.32
N THR A 560 -2.91 18.34 4.78
CA THR A 560 -2.63 17.00 4.21
C THR A 560 -3.58 15.94 4.78
N PRO A 561 -3.77 14.78 4.12
CA PRO A 561 -4.65 13.74 4.63
C PRO A 561 -4.14 13.09 5.92
N ARG A 562 -5.03 12.94 6.91
CA ARG A 562 -4.84 12.11 8.11
C ARG A 562 -5.87 10.99 8.14
N LEU A 563 -5.42 9.79 8.45
CA LEU A 563 -6.23 8.57 8.41
C LEU A 563 -6.84 8.26 9.78
N VAL A 564 -8.16 8.24 9.88
CA VAL A 564 -8.88 7.84 11.10
C VAL A 564 -9.67 6.56 10.83
N TYR A 565 -9.11 5.43 11.25
CA TYR A 565 -9.69 4.12 11.02
C TYR A 565 -9.22 3.15 12.10
N THR A 566 -10.15 2.35 12.64
CA THR A 566 -9.87 1.26 13.57
C THR A 566 -10.66 0.05 13.12
N PRO A 567 -10.02 -1.10 12.78
CA PRO A 567 -10.75 -2.31 12.46
C PRO A 567 -11.72 -2.68 13.60
N SER A 568 -12.98 -2.90 13.25
CA SER A 568 -14.01 -3.18 14.24
C SER A 568 -13.84 -4.59 14.81
N LYS A 569 -14.50 -4.88 15.94
CA LYS A 569 -14.53 -6.25 16.50
C LYS A 569 -15.13 -7.26 15.53
N PHE A 570 -16.09 -6.83 14.71
CA PHE A 570 -16.72 -7.68 13.70
C PHE A 570 -15.73 -8.03 12.58
N ASP A 571 -15.07 -7.00 12.02
CA ASP A 571 -14.11 -7.19 10.94
C ASP A 571 -12.86 -7.96 11.41
N ALA A 572 -12.39 -7.69 12.64
CA ALA A 572 -11.30 -8.44 13.27
C ALA A 572 -11.68 -9.92 13.51
N SER A 573 -12.89 -10.21 13.98
CA SER A 573 -13.36 -11.59 14.18
C SER A 573 -13.42 -12.37 12.86
N ASN A 574 -13.92 -11.75 11.80
CA ASN A 574 -13.87 -12.37 10.47
C ASN A 574 -12.43 -12.59 10.02
N ASN A 575 -11.57 -11.57 10.17
CA ASN A 575 -10.14 -11.66 9.85
C ASN A 575 -9.45 -12.88 10.51
N MET A 576 -9.72 -13.11 11.80
CA MET A 576 -9.15 -14.23 12.56
C MET A 576 -9.53 -15.58 11.95
N LYS A 577 -10.76 -15.75 11.45
CA LYS A 577 -11.16 -16.98 10.74
C LYS A 577 -10.30 -17.23 9.51
N GLY A 578 -9.96 -16.17 8.78
CA GLY A 578 -9.05 -16.25 7.64
C GLY A 578 -7.62 -16.61 8.05
N MET A 579 -7.11 -16.02 9.13
CA MET A 579 -5.78 -16.36 9.65
C MET A 579 -5.67 -17.82 10.10
N LEU A 580 -6.72 -18.35 10.75
CA LEU A 580 -6.81 -19.78 11.10
C LEU A 580 -6.89 -20.67 9.84
N GLY A 581 -7.61 -20.21 8.80
CA GLY A 581 -7.63 -20.86 7.49
C GLY A 581 -6.25 -20.94 6.84
N LEU A 582 -5.51 -19.83 6.84
CA LEU A 582 -4.12 -19.79 6.38
C LEU A 582 -3.23 -20.73 7.17
N ALA A 583 -3.27 -20.70 8.50
CA ALA A 583 -2.47 -21.61 9.32
C ALA A 583 -2.72 -23.09 8.96
N LYS A 584 -3.98 -23.48 8.73
CA LYS A 584 -4.34 -24.84 8.28
C LYS A 584 -3.76 -25.15 6.90
N ILE A 585 -3.88 -24.23 5.94
CA ILE A 585 -3.30 -24.36 4.59
C ILE A 585 -1.80 -24.60 4.68
N LEU A 586 -1.09 -23.77 5.44
CA LEU A 586 0.36 -23.85 5.59
C LEU A 586 0.79 -25.15 6.28
N TYR A 587 0.01 -25.59 7.28
CA TYR A 587 0.24 -26.87 7.93
C TYR A 587 0.14 -28.02 6.92
N VAL A 588 -0.96 -28.16 6.17
CA VAL A 588 -1.13 -29.28 5.21
C VAL A 588 -0.22 -29.21 3.98
N GLN A 589 0.47 -28.07 3.80
CA GLN A 589 1.49 -27.84 2.77
C GLN A 589 2.92 -28.02 3.30
N GLY A 590 3.09 -28.49 4.54
CA GLY A 590 4.39 -28.88 5.07
C GLY A 590 5.26 -27.74 5.58
N ALA A 591 4.69 -26.58 5.92
CA ALA A 591 5.45 -25.49 6.54
C ALA A 591 6.12 -25.98 7.84
N LEU A 592 7.42 -25.74 7.98
CA LEU A 592 8.22 -26.05 9.17
C LEU A 592 7.89 -25.13 10.34
N GLU A 593 7.66 -23.86 10.03
CA GLU A 593 7.30 -22.83 10.99
C GLU A 593 6.09 -22.05 10.48
N ILE A 594 5.15 -21.71 11.37
CA ILE A 594 3.99 -20.88 11.06
C ILE A 594 3.95 -19.71 12.06
N HIS A 595 4.06 -18.50 11.53
CA HIS A 595 4.19 -17.25 12.25
C HIS A 595 2.97 -16.36 11.96
N PRO A 596 1.98 -16.28 12.85
CA PRO A 596 0.73 -15.58 12.59
C PRO A 596 0.82 -14.04 12.68
N ILE A 597 2.01 -13.47 12.93
CA ILE A 597 2.22 -12.01 13.04
C ILE A 597 1.21 -11.37 14.01
N LEU A 598 1.02 -12.04 15.16
CA LEU A 598 0.20 -11.56 16.28
C LEU A 598 1.13 -11.26 17.45
N PRO A 599 1.29 -9.99 17.86
CA PRO A 599 2.21 -9.62 18.93
C PRO A 599 1.94 -10.41 20.23
N GLY A 600 2.96 -11.09 20.73
CA GLY A 600 2.87 -11.88 21.96
C GLY A 600 2.34 -13.31 21.79
N LEU A 601 2.08 -13.77 20.56
CA LEU A 601 1.81 -15.18 20.26
C LEU A 601 3.04 -15.85 19.66
N GLU A 602 3.46 -16.98 20.22
CA GLU A 602 4.59 -17.75 19.68
C GLU A 602 4.24 -18.47 18.36
N PRO A 603 5.23 -18.68 17.47
CA PRO A 603 5.01 -19.44 16.25
C PRO A 603 4.78 -20.92 16.54
N PHE A 604 4.11 -21.60 15.62
CA PHE A 604 4.10 -23.05 15.59
C PHE A 604 5.35 -23.56 14.87
N ILE A 605 6.19 -24.32 15.57
CA ILE A 605 7.39 -24.96 15.02
C ILE A 605 7.16 -26.46 14.97
N ARG A 606 7.39 -27.11 13.82
CA ARG A 606 7.32 -28.57 13.68
C ARG A 606 8.54 -29.26 14.30
N GLU A 607 8.34 -30.44 14.86
CA GLU A 607 9.43 -31.25 15.41
C GLU A 607 10.12 -32.08 14.32
N PRO A 608 11.45 -32.24 14.35
CA PRO A 608 12.19 -33.01 13.35
C PRO A 608 11.69 -34.45 13.15
N GLU A 609 11.25 -35.11 14.24
CA GLU A 609 10.73 -36.48 14.22
C GLU A 609 9.43 -36.62 13.40
N THR A 610 8.63 -35.55 13.31
CA THR A 610 7.42 -35.52 12.48
C THR A 610 7.70 -35.32 10.98
N LEU A 611 8.91 -34.92 10.60
CA LEU A 611 9.34 -34.80 9.20
C LEU A 611 9.84 -36.14 8.64
N ALA A 612 10.46 -36.97 9.48
CA ALA A 612 11.07 -38.25 9.08
C ALA A 612 10.07 -39.33 8.66
N ASN A 613 8.82 -39.27 9.15
CA ASN A 613 7.77 -40.22 8.80
C ASN A 613 7.03 -39.84 7.49
N GLY A 614 7.58 -38.90 6.72
CA GLY A 614 6.83 -38.16 5.71
C GLY A 614 5.75 -37.33 6.40
N VAL A 615 5.10 -36.43 5.67
CA VAL A 615 3.80 -35.93 6.11
C VAL A 615 2.93 -37.17 6.29
N ASP A 616 2.72 -37.63 7.53
CA ASP A 616 1.87 -38.79 7.78
C ASP A 616 0.49 -38.42 7.24
N SER A 617 0.19 -38.90 6.03
CA SER A 617 -0.91 -38.45 5.19
C SER A 617 -2.27 -38.76 5.80
N HIS A 618 -2.27 -39.37 6.99
CA HIS A 618 -3.45 -39.74 7.75
C HIS A 618 -3.73 -38.85 8.98
N SER A 619 -2.78 -38.05 9.46
CA SER A 619 -3.04 -37.16 10.61
C SER A 619 -3.58 -35.79 10.18
N GLY A 620 -3.09 -35.16 9.11
CA GLY A 620 -3.64 -33.87 8.63
C GLY A 620 -3.84 -32.83 9.76
N ILE A 621 -4.96 -32.10 9.75
CA ILE A 621 -5.32 -31.16 10.83
C ILE A 621 -5.71 -31.83 12.16
N THR A 622 -5.63 -33.17 12.27
CA THR A 622 -5.93 -33.92 13.50
C THR A 622 -4.73 -34.05 14.45
N ASP A 623 -3.57 -33.52 14.07
CA ASP A 623 -2.44 -33.30 15.00
C ASP A 623 -2.94 -32.49 16.22
N SER A 624 -2.78 -33.10 17.39
CA SER A 624 -3.26 -32.56 18.66
C SER A 624 -2.50 -31.31 19.10
N ARG A 625 -1.18 -31.23 18.85
CA ARG A 625 -0.35 -30.06 19.15
C ARG A 625 -0.76 -28.88 18.27
N PHE A 626 -0.90 -29.12 16.97
CA PHE A 626 -1.35 -28.09 16.05
C PHE A 626 -2.77 -27.62 16.38
N SER A 627 -3.68 -28.54 16.68
CA SER A 627 -5.05 -28.22 17.11
C SER A 627 -5.10 -27.39 18.39
N GLN A 628 -4.23 -27.69 19.38
CA GLN A 628 -4.11 -26.89 20.61
C GLN A 628 -3.55 -25.50 20.32
N TRP A 629 -2.54 -25.39 19.46
CA TRP A 629 -1.97 -24.11 19.05
C TRP A 629 -2.99 -23.24 18.29
N LEU A 630 -3.80 -23.83 17.40
CA LEU A 630 -4.90 -23.11 16.74
C LEU A 630 -5.92 -22.57 17.74
N LYS A 631 -6.29 -23.33 18.77
CA LYS A 631 -7.17 -22.85 19.86
C LYS A 631 -6.52 -21.70 20.64
N LYS A 632 -5.21 -21.78 20.88
CA LYS A 632 -4.46 -20.68 21.53
C LYS A 632 -4.46 -19.43 20.66
N MET A 633 -4.23 -19.57 19.35
CA MET A 633 -4.29 -18.47 18.38
C MET A 633 -5.67 -17.81 18.34
N GLU A 634 -6.73 -18.61 18.27
CA GLU A 634 -8.12 -18.12 18.30
C GLU A 634 -8.44 -17.37 19.60
N ALA A 635 -8.04 -17.93 20.75
CA ALA A 635 -8.25 -17.30 22.06
C ALA A 635 -7.43 -16.03 22.26
N HIS A 636 -6.22 -15.96 21.68
CA HIS A 636 -5.38 -14.75 21.68
C HIS A 636 -6.08 -13.61 20.93
N GLY A 637 -6.64 -13.92 19.76
CA GLY A 637 -7.37 -12.97 18.92
C GLY A 637 -6.46 -11.95 18.24
N ASN A 638 -7.06 -10.98 17.55
CA ASN A 638 -6.37 -9.93 16.77
C ASN A 638 -6.90 -8.53 17.14
N LYS A 639 -6.87 -8.24 18.44
CA LYS A 639 -7.46 -7.04 19.04
C LYS A 639 -6.80 -5.77 18.51
N THR A 640 -7.61 -4.73 18.30
CA THR A 640 -7.17 -3.37 17.98
C THR A 640 -7.03 -2.54 19.26
N PRO A 641 -6.09 -1.57 19.33
CA PRO A 641 -5.13 -1.20 18.29
C PRO A 641 -3.83 -2.04 18.31
N ASP A 642 -3.73 -3.07 19.16
CA ASP A 642 -2.47 -3.80 19.40
C ASP A 642 -1.98 -4.57 18.16
N THR A 643 -2.88 -5.23 17.44
CA THR A 643 -2.57 -6.00 16.22
C THR A 643 -2.26 -5.06 15.05
N PRO A 644 -1.14 -5.24 14.32
CA PRO A 644 -0.82 -4.43 13.17
C PRO A 644 -1.56 -4.94 11.91
N TYR A 645 -2.50 -4.14 11.41
CA TYR A 645 -3.15 -4.38 10.12
C TYR A 645 -2.44 -3.63 8.99
N GLY A 646 -2.52 -4.19 7.78
CA GLY A 646 -2.13 -3.55 6.54
C GLY A 646 -3.33 -3.24 5.64
N SER A 647 -3.10 -2.40 4.63
CA SER A 647 -4.04 -2.17 3.53
C SER A 647 -3.32 -1.60 2.31
N ALA A 648 -3.80 -1.96 1.12
CA ALA A 648 -3.45 -1.32 -0.15
C ALA A 648 -4.70 -0.84 -0.90
N HIS A 649 -5.87 -0.88 -0.27
CA HIS A 649 -7.17 -0.67 -0.90
C HIS A 649 -7.93 0.45 -0.18
N GLN A 650 -7.80 1.70 -0.65
CA GLN A 650 -8.50 2.83 -0.03
C GLN A 650 -9.73 3.22 -0.88
N MET A 651 -10.93 3.20 -0.29
CA MET A 651 -12.19 3.39 -1.03
C MET A 651 -13.20 4.25 -0.25
N GLY A 652 -14.14 4.86 -0.96
CA GLY A 652 -15.43 5.32 -0.41
C GLY A 652 -15.47 6.71 0.25
N THR A 653 -14.38 7.47 0.27
CA THR A 653 -14.33 8.77 0.97
C THR A 653 -15.09 9.93 0.33
N CYS A 654 -15.52 9.76 -0.92
CA CYS A 654 -16.43 10.65 -1.63
C CYS A 654 -17.65 9.86 -2.11
N ARG A 655 -18.24 9.04 -1.23
CA ARG A 655 -19.24 8.02 -1.57
C ARG A 655 -20.36 8.52 -2.48
N MET A 656 -20.69 7.69 -3.47
CA MET A 656 -21.84 7.84 -4.35
C MET A 656 -23.16 7.62 -3.59
N SER A 657 -24.16 8.41 -3.91
CA SER A 657 -25.50 8.32 -3.34
C SER A 657 -26.59 8.78 -4.31
N THR A 658 -27.82 8.37 -4.06
CA THR A 658 -29.01 8.84 -4.81
C THR A 658 -29.48 10.23 -4.37
N LYS A 659 -29.02 10.70 -3.20
CA LYS A 659 -29.39 11.98 -2.59
C LYS A 659 -28.18 12.67 -1.97
N GLU A 660 -28.16 14.00 -2.02
CA GLU A 660 -27.13 14.83 -1.38
C GLU A 660 -27.01 14.58 0.13
N SER A 661 -28.13 14.33 0.82
CA SER A 661 -28.15 14.05 2.26
C SER A 661 -27.38 12.80 2.67
N ASP A 662 -27.05 11.94 1.71
CA ASP A 662 -26.57 10.59 1.93
C ASP A 662 -25.18 10.34 1.32
N GLY A 663 -24.55 11.29 0.63
CA GLY A 663 -23.24 11.08 0.02
C GLY A 663 -22.61 12.36 -0.53
N VAL A 664 -21.54 12.20 -1.31
CA VAL A 664 -20.75 13.32 -1.86
C VAL A 664 -21.02 13.52 -3.34
N VAL A 665 -21.23 12.43 -4.08
CA VAL A 665 -21.51 12.47 -5.52
C VAL A 665 -22.79 11.74 -5.88
N ASP A 666 -23.40 12.11 -7.00
CA ASP A 666 -24.47 11.35 -7.65
C ASP A 666 -23.92 10.11 -8.40
N GLU A 667 -24.80 9.33 -9.04
CA GLU A 667 -24.41 8.13 -9.80
C GLU A 667 -23.47 8.40 -10.98
N PHE A 668 -23.41 9.64 -11.45
CA PHE A 668 -22.55 10.11 -12.54
C PHE A 668 -21.31 10.83 -12.02
N GLY A 669 -20.99 10.68 -10.73
CA GLY A 669 -19.80 11.25 -10.11
C GLY A 669 -19.87 12.76 -9.89
N ARG A 670 -21.01 13.43 -10.15
CA ARG A 670 -21.16 14.87 -9.98
C ARG A 670 -21.23 15.21 -8.49
N VAL A 671 -20.42 16.15 -8.04
CA VAL A 671 -20.41 16.58 -6.63
C VAL A 671 -21.69 17.33 -6.30
N TRP A 672 -22.43 16.86 -5.30
CA TRP A 672 -23.66 17.52 -4.85
C TRP A 672 -23.42 18.98 -4.45
N GLY A 673 -24.38 19.85 -4.79
CA GLY A 673 -24.32 21.29 -4.52
C GLY A 673 -23.34 22.08 -5.42
N CYS A 674 -22.71 21.42 -6.40
CA CYS A 674 -21.77 22.03 -7.34
C CYS A 674 -22.11 21.67 -8.79
N GLU A 675 -21.83 22.57 -9.71
CA GLU A 675 -21.85 22.31 -11.15
C GLU A 675 -20.42 22.16 -11.67
N ASN A 676 -20.23 21.33 -12.71
CA ASN A 676 -18.96 21.10 -13.40
C ASN A 676 -17.82 20.48 -12.56
N LEU A 677 -18.13 19.94 -11.38
CA LEU A 677 -17.19 19.25 -10.52
C LEU A 677 -17.55 17.77 -10.42
N ILE A 678 -16.62 16.90 -10.82
CA ILE A 678 -16.79 15.45 -10.89
C ILE A 678 -15.72 14.78 -10.04
N VAL A 679 -16.04 13.65 -9.42
CA VAL A 679 -15.07 12.73 -8.81
C VAL A 679 -15.13 11.40 -9.56
N ALA A 680 -13.98 10.89 -10.00
CA ALA A 680 -13.88 9.66 -10.78
C ALA A 680 -12.66 8.85 -10.32
N ASP A 681 -12.75 8.26 -9.12
CA ASP A 681 -11.76 7.35 -8.55
C ASP A 681 -12.40 6.42 -7.51
N ALA A 682 -11.61 5.61 -6.81
CA ALA A 682 -12.08 4.67 -5.79
C ALA A 682 -12.83 5.34 -4.61
N SER A 683 -12.73 6.65 -4.43
CA SER A 683 -13.41 7.37 -3.37
C SER A 683 -14.92 7.38 -3.56
N VAL A 684 -15.44 7.16 -4.77
CA VAL A 684 -16.88 7.17 -5.02
C VAL A 684 -17.59 5.88 -4.60
N PHE A 685 -16.86 4.85 -4.18
CA PHE A 685 -17.47 3.55 -3.86
C PHE A 685 -18.51 3.67 -2.73
N PRO A 686 -19.67 3.01 -2.85
CA PRO A 686 -20.69 3.03 -1.78
C PRO A 686 -20.22 2.33 -0.49
N SER A 687 -19.48 1.22 -0.62
CA SER A 687 -18.82 0.49 0.47
C SER A 687 -17.62 -0.31 -0.05
N ALA A 688 -16.96 -1.09 0.80
CA ALA A 688 -15.88 -1.99 0.41
C ALA A 688 -16.30 -2.97 -0.71
N SER A 689 -15.47 -3.14 -1.74
CA SER A 689 -15.78 -4.01 -2.89
C SER A 689 -15.56 -5.51 -2.63
N GLY A 690 -14.82 -5.87 -1.58
CA GLY A 690 -14.40 -7.24 -1.28
C GLY A 690 -13.35 -7.82 -2.25
N VAL A 691 -12.92 -7.03 -3.23
CA VAL A 691 -11.95 -7.39 -4.29
C VAL A 691 -10.96 -6.25 -4.51
N ASN A 692 -9.87 -6.46 -5.26
CA ASN A 692 -8.96 -5.38 -5.62
C ASN A 692 -9.73 -4.26 -6.38
N PRO A 693 -9.60 -2.97 -6.00
CA PRO A 693 -10.51 -1.93 -6.45
C PRO A 693 -10.28 -1.45 -7.89
N MET A 694 -9.19 -1.85 -8.57
CA MET A 694 -8.81 -1.32 -9.88
C MET A 694 -9.90 -1.49 -10.94
N ILE A 695 -10.39 -2.72 -11.15
CA ILE A 695 -11.39 -3.03 -12.18
C ILE A 695 -12.68 -2.23 -11.91
N THR A 696 -13.19 -2.31 -10.68
CA THR A 696 -14.40 -1.59 -10.27
C THR A 696 -14.23 -0.06 -10.42
N THR A 697 -13.06 0.49 -10.06
CA THR A 697 -12.77 1.92 -10.20
C THR A 697 -12.80 2.35 -11.65
N MET A 698 -12.15 1.58 -12.53
CA MET A 698 -12.11 1.86 -13.97
C MET A 698 -13.50 1.75 -14.60
N ALA A 699 -14.29 0.73 -14.26
CA ALA A 699 -15.65 0.55 -14.76
C ALA A 699 -16.60 1.69 -14.33
N ILE A 700 -16.54 2.09 -13.05
CA ILE A 700 -17.31 3.26 -12.57
C ILE A 700 -16.84 4.54 -13.28
N SER A 701 -15.53 4.70 -13.49
CA SER A 701 -14.98 5.87 -14.18
C SER A 701 -15.35 5.91 -15.66
N GLU A 702 -15.49 4.76 -16.32
CA GLU A 702 -15.99 4.66 -17.69
C GLU A 702 -17.43 5.15 -17.79
N HIS A 703 -18.29 4.72 -16.86
CA HIS A 703 -19.66 5.20 -16.76
C HIS A 703 -19.75 6.72 -16.59
N ILE A 704 -18.97 7.26 -15.65
CA ILE A 704 -18.89 8.70 -15.36
C ILE A 704 -18.38 9.48 -16.58
N ALA A 705 -17.33 8.99 -17.24
CA ALA A 705 -16.71 9.67 -18.37
C ALA A 705 -17.65 9.73 -19.59
N LEU A 706 -18.39 8.66 -19.88
CA LEU A 706 -19.36 8.63 -20.97
C LEU A 706 -20.51 9.62 -20.73
N ALA A 707 -21.07 9.65 -19.51
CA ALA A 707 -22.10 10.62 -19.15
C ALA A 707 -21.60 12.06 -19.28
N MET A 708 -20.36 12.33 -18.84
CA MET A 708 -19.74 13.64 -18.96
C MET A 708 -19.51 14.06 -20.42
N ALA A 709 -19.12 13.13 -21.30
CA ALA A 709 -18.97 13.39 -22.73
C ALA A 709 -20.31 13.75 -23.39
N GLU A 710 -21.39 13.03 -23.07
CA GLU A 710 -22.75 13.32 -23.55
C GLU A 710 -23.26 14.71 -23.12
N GLU A 711 -22.95 15.13 -21.89
CA GLU A 711 -23.25 16.49 -21.41
C GLU A 711 -22.50 17.56 -22.16
N LEU A 712 -21.18 17.42 -22.32
CA LEU A 712 -20.37 18.41 -23.01
C LEU A 712 -20.73 18.53 -24.50
N ALA A 713 -21.14 17.44 -25.13
CA ALA A 713 -21.68 17.47 -26.49
C ALA A 713 -22.96 18.31 -26.57
N ARG A 714 -23.89 18.15 -25.61
CA ARG A 714 -25.13 18.96 -25.52
C ARG A 714 -24.84 20.43 -25.24
N ASP A 715 -23.97 20.74 -24.29
CA ASP A 715 -23.54 22.12 -23.98
C ASP A 715 -22.97 22.85 -25.21
N THR A 716 -22.33 22.10 -26.12
CA THR A 716 -21.73 22.64 -27.35
C THR A 716 -22.77 22.86 -28.45
N GLN A 717 -23.84 22.04 -28.50
CA GLN A 717 -24.94 22.19 -29.46
C GLN A 717 -25.92 23.31 -29.06
N GLU A 718 -26.15 23.54 -27.77
CA GLU A 718 -27.08 24.56 -27.25
C GLU A 718 -26.51 26.00 -27.26
N ARG A 719 -25.21 26.18 -27.48
CA ARG A 719 -24.62 27.51 -27.69
C ARG A 719 -24.72 27.87 -29.18
N PRO A 720 -25.60 28.81 -29.60
CA PRO A 720 -25.58 29.28 -30.97
C PRO A 720 -24.18 29.84 -31.26
N ARG A 721 -23.60 29.46 -32.40
CA ARG A 721 -22.40 30.11 -32.95
C ARG A 721 -22.79 31.58 -33.19
N LEU A 722 -22.51 32.44 -32.23
CA LEU A 722 -22.65 33.89 -32.35
C LEU A 722 -21.59 34.44 -33.31
#